data_AF-A0A1C5PY95-F1
#
_entry.id   AF-A0A1C5PY95-F1
#
_cell.length_a   1.000
_cell.length_b   1.000
_cell.length_c   1.000
_cell.angle_alpha   90.00
_cell.angle_beta   90.00
_cell.angle_gamma   90.00
#
_symmetry.space_group_name_H-M   'P 1'
#
loop_
_entity.id
_entity.type
_entity.pdbx_description
1 polymer ?
#
loop_
_entity_poly.entity_id
_entity_poly.type
_entity_poly.pdbx_seq_one_letter_code
_entity_poly.pdbx_strand_id
1 'polypeptide(L)'
;MNERLERSRSAAKGQGSPSRGKQSVGGERKPYTSGKRKRRGRKRQRCIRRMIQVLVIAAVVVYLLFSLKYNKVFLPNTVIGGISVSGMDLEEVKSKITEGISGYELVVEERDGKEERILGRDIGLAPVFDGCLETILEYQNPLLWGIRCIKGEEYGQDYMVSFDKGKFEQEVLSLACLKPEQTREPEDAHLAYVSGEGLQIIPEEYGNCPDPQLLLEETEKAVAGLQQRISLEQAGVYKSPEILEHDPDLKSRLERWKPYADTVVTYRFGSRSEVLDGTAIMWWLSDDGNGTVVIDRSKAEAYVQGLAKKYNTAYKAKELKTAYGPTVAITKGHYGWMIDQQKETDELTAIILSGKSREREPVYLQTAASHDGPDYGTTYVEMNLTAQHLYYYKDGRLLVESDFVSGNEAKGWSTPAGAYDLTYKQRNAVLRGKNYNTPVTYWMPFNGNIGMHDGYWRSSFGGTIYKKNGSHGCINLPPAVAKTIFENIEAGIPVLCYHMEGTEEEKTTNISSGKTSPSGQKEDTKPTSADMPTAQDVQMQTGDGTGKGLGDETGKGLGNETSNEAENEAENGAVDGAGNESVENGTPQSNSQPSIEPGIGSGMESGPDTDIPPGSGVDAGIVPGTGSKIGPGGDGEAAMAGPENIGPGAEENTVRTVAPGQ
;
A
#
# COMPACT_ATOMS: atom_id res chain seq x y z
N MET A 1 25.32 51.15 9.26
CA MET A 1 24.55 50.78 10.45
C MET A 1 25.53 50.18 11.45
N ASN A 2 26.19 51.01 12.27
CA ASN A 2 25.67 51.81 13.39
C ASN A 2 25.39 50.88 14.58
N GLU A 3 26.27 50.87 15.57
CA GLU A 3 26.21 51.73 16.77
C GLU A 3 25.04 51.41 17.73
N ARG A 4 25.39 50.78 18.86
CA ARG A 4 25.39 51.41 20.20
C ARG A 4 24.08 52.01 20.72
N LEU A 5 23.65 51.51 21.89
CA LEU A 5 23.19 52.26 23.09
C LEU A 5 23.32 51.28 24.29
N GLU A 6 23.71 51.61 25.53
CA GLU A 6 23.35 52.71 26.45
C GLU A 6 21.86 52.67 26.91
N ARG A 7 21.46 52.95 28.17
CA ARG A 7 22.17 53.44 29.37
C ARG A 7 21.30 53.28 30.65
N SER A 8 21.86 53.76 31.78
CA SER A 8 21.15 54.22 33.01
C SER A 8 20.74 53.12 34.00
N ARG A 9 20.58 53.36 35.31
CA ARG A 9 20.67 54.56 36.20
C ARG A 9 21.26 54.07 37.55
N SER A 10 21.78 54.85 38.51
CA SER A 10 21.51 56.23 38.96
C SER A 10 22.73 56.79 39.73
N ALA A 11 22.62 57.96 40.38
CA ALA A 11 23.70 58.56 41.18
C ALA A 11 23.20 59.30 42.43
N ALA A 12 24.03 59.38 43.47
CA ALA A 12 23.81 60.16 44.69
C ALA A 12 25.13 60.85 45.15
N LYS A 13 25.02 61.95 45.93
CA LYS A 13 26.15 62.81 46.34
C LYS A 13 26.63 62.54 47.76
N GLY A 14 27.91 62.80 48.02
CA GLY A 14 28.51 62.95 49.35
C GLY A 14 29.72 63.90 49.31
N GLN A 15 29.96 64.66 50.38
CA GLN A 15 31.04 65.65 50.47
C GLN A 15 32.14 65.21 51.44
N GLY A 16 33.40 65.65 51.21
CA GLY A 16 34.48 65.49 52.19
C GLY A 16 35.87 65.83 51.65
N SER A 17 36.59 66.72 52.35
CA SER A 17 38.02 67.00 52.19
C SER A 17 38.61 67.15 53.61
N PRO A 18 39.93 66.98 53.87
CA PRO A 18 40.87 68.08 53.57
C PRO A 18 42.38 67.76 53.39
N SER A 19 42.96 68.26 52.28
CA SER A 19 44.24 69.02 52.26
C SER A 19 45.63 68.39 52.53
N ARG A 20 46.67 69.10 52.04
CA ARG A 20 48.14 69.01 52.31
C ARG A 20 48.85 67.73 51.82
N GLY A 21 49.90 67.77 50.99
CA GLY A 21 50.50 68.87 50.20
C GLY A 21 51.90 69.34 50.66
N LYS A 22 52.73 69.76 49.68
CA LYS A 22 54.15 70.22 49.76
C LYS A 22 55.23 69.14 49.95
N GLN A 23 56.50 69.34 49.54
CA GLN A 23 57.07 70.02 48.35
C GLN A 23 58.57 69.66 48.25
N SER A 24 59.22 69.87 47.10
CA SER A 24 60.65 69.65 46.89
C SER A 24 61.53 70.80 47.41
N VAL A 25 62.67 70.48 48.02
CA VAL A 25 63.88 71.34 48.10
C VAL A 25 65.12 70.43 48.11
N GLY A 26 66.19 70.80 47.41
CA GLY A 26 67.49 70.11 47.45
C GLY A 26 68.57 70.91 48.18
N GLY A 27 69.73 70.30 48.44
CA GLY A 27 70.87 71.00 49.05
C GLY A 27 72.16 70.17 49.11
N GLU A 28 73.27 70.74 48.65
CA GLU A 28 74.61 70.14 48.76
C GLU A 28 75.25 70.41 50.13
N ARG A 29 76.23 69.58 50.53
CA ARG A 29 77.65 69.99 50.71
C ARG A 29 78.58 68.84 51.12
N LYS A 30 79.85 68.96 50.72
CA LYS A 30 81.04 68.19 51.20
C LYS A 30 81.78 69.09 52.26
N PRO A 31 83.04 68.86 52.74
CA PRO A 31 84.03 67.81 52.44
C PRO A 31 84.99 67.35 53.62
N TYR A 32 86.03 66.55 53.30
CA TYR A 32 87.33 66.38 54.01
C TYR A 32 87.30 65.73 55.45
N THR A 33 88.34 65.09 56.04
CA THR A 33 89.80 64.99 55.79
C THR A 33 90.39 63.58 56.16
N SER A 34 91.67 63.33 55.82
CA SER A 34 92.62 62.22 56.13
C SER A 34 92.51 61.43 57.45
N GLY A 35 93.11 60.23 57.63
CA GLY A 35 93.85 59.34 56.70
C GLY A 35 95.13 58.65 57.27
N LYS A 36 95.38 57.37 56.89
CA LYS A 36 96.55 56.49 57.27
C LYS A 36 96.49 55.98 58.74
N ARG A 37 97.11 54.86 59.21
CA ARG A 37 98.01 53.79 58.66
C ARG A 37 97.94 52.57 59.64
N LYS A 38 97.73 51.30 59.24
CA LYS A 38 98.72 50.24 58.86
C LYS A 38 97.89 48.97 58.54
N ARG A 39 98.03 48.23 57.42
CA ARG A 39 99.15 47.37 56.96
C ARG A 39 99.48 46.13 57.84
N ARG A 40 98.63 45.09 57.79
CA ARG A 40 99.00 43.65 57.75
C ARG A 40 97.81 42.83 57.16
N GLY A 41 97.97 41.55 56.85
CA GLY A 41 96.89 40.69 56.31
C GLY A 41 96.70 40.60 54.77
N ARG A 42 97.19 41.58 53.98
CA ARG A 42 97.08 41.64 52.48
C ARG A 42 97.75 40.49 51.68
N LYS A 43 98.10 39.36 52.30
CA LYS A 43 98.43 38.09 51.61
C LYS A 43 97.20 37.17 51.53
N ARG A 44 96.58 36.79 52.67
CA ARG A 44 95.40 35.88 52.71
C ARG A 44 94.26 36.35 51.80
N GLN A 45 93.93 37.65 51.82
CA GLN A 45 92.86 38.22 51.00
C GLN A 45 93.17 38.22 49.47
N ARG A 46 94.46 38.23 49.08
CA ARG A 46 94.86 38.05 47.66
C ARG A 46 94.92 36.58 47.26
N CYS A 47 95.27 35.68 48.18
CA CYS A 47 95.13 34.23 47.95
C CYS A 47 93.66 33.86 47.76
N ILE A 48 92.74 34.34 48.62
CA ILE A 48 91.29 34.14 48.47
C ILE A 48 90.78 34.75 47.16
N ARG A 49 91.13 36.00 46.83
CA ARG A 49 90.65 36.62 45.58
C ARG A 49 91.22 35.96 44.31
N ARG A 50 92.44 35.40 44.36
CA ARG A 50 92.98 34.55 43.29
C ARG A 50 92.33 33.17 43.24
N MET A 51 92.04 32.56 44.38
CA MET A 51 91.33 31.28 44.47
C MET A 51 89.90 31.42 43.92
N ILE A 52 89.20 32.52 44.23
CA ILE A 52 87.91 32.87 43.62
C ILE A 52 88.06 33.14 42.12
N GLN A 53 89.10 33.85 41.65
CA GLN A 53 89.33 33.98 40.20
C GLN A 53 89.59 32.63 39.53
N VAL A 54 90.37 31.73 40.13
CA VAL A 54 90.61 30.38 39.61
C VAL A 54 89.33 29.55 39.63
N LEU A 55 88.50 29.64 40.67
CA LEU A 55 87.19 28.99 40.74
C LEU A 55 86.18 29.55 39.72
N VAL A 56 86.17 30.87 39.48
CA VAL A 56 85.31 31.49 38.47
C VAL A 56 85.80 31.16 37.06
N ILE A 57 87.11 31.15 36.81
CA ILE A 57 87.68 30.70 35.53
C ILE A 57 87.39 29.20 35.31
N ALA A 58 87.55 28.37 36.35
CA ALA A 58 87.17 26.95 36.29
C ALA A 58 85.67 26.76 36.05
N ALA A 59 84.81 27.54 36.71
CA ALA A 59 83.36 27.49 36.49
C ALA A 59 82.96 27.95 35.09
N VAL A 60 83.62 28.98 34.53
CA VAL A 60 83.43 29.42 33.14
C VAL A 60 83.94 28.36 32.16
N VAL A 61 85.10 27.73 32.41
CA VAL A 61 85.61 26.63 31.60
C VAL A 61 84.66 25.42 31.66
N VAL A 62 84.14 25.06 32.83
CA VAL A 62 83.13 24.00 32.98
C VAL A 62 81.82 24.38 32.27
N TYR A 63 81.35 25.62 32.39
CA TYR A 63 80.15 26.11 31.68
C TYR A 63 80.31 26.03 30.16
N LEU A 64 81.48 26.39 29.64
CA LEU A 64 81.83 26.31 28.22
C LEU A 64 81.94 24.84 27.78
N LEU A 65 82.63 23.99 28.54
CA LEU A 65 82.72 22.55 28.25
C LEU A 65 81.33 21.87 28.26
N PHE A 66 80.42 22.26 29.16
CA PHE A 66 79.03 21.81 29.13
C PHE A 66 78.26 22.39 27.93
N SER A 67 78.48 23.65 27.57
CA SER A 67 77.87 24.26 26.38
C SER A 67 78.24 23.51 25.09
N LEU A 68 79.44 22.91 25.02
CA LEU A 68 79.86 22.12 23.86
C LEU A 68 78.98 20.89 23.60
N LYS A 69 78.25 20.35 24.60
CA LYS A 69 77.26 19.29 24.40
C LYS A 69 76.14 19.75 23.48
N TYR A 70 75.65 20.97 23.69
CA TYR A 70 74.50 21.57 22.99
C TYR A 70 74.81 22.07 21.57
N ASN A 71 75.92 21.62 20.96
CA ASN A 71 76.10 21.63 19.50
C ASN A 71 75.53 20.38 18.81
N LYS A 72 75.14 19.35 19.58
CA LYS A 72 74.67 18.05 19.08
C LYS A 72 73.35 17.58 19.67
N VAL A 73 72.86 18.26 20.70
CA VAL A 73 71.59 17.96 21.37
C VAL A 73 70.79 19.23 21.57
N PHE A 74 69.47 19.14 21.58
CA PHE A 74 68.60 20.27 21.85
C PHE A 74 68.79 20.82 23.28
N LEU A 75 68.57 22.12 23.45
CA LEU A 75 68.70 22.81 24.74
C LEU A 75 67.68 22.31 25.81
N PRO A 76 67.93 22.58 27.10
CA PRO A 76 67.00 22.20 28.17
C PRO A 76 65.67 22.96 28.07
N ASN A 77 64.56 22.31 28.42
CA ASN A 77 63.20 22.86 28.28
C ASN A 77 62.84 23.28 26.84
N THR A 78 63.42 22.63 25.82
CA THR A 78 62.94 22.73 24.44
C THR A 78 61.80 21.75 24.20
N VAL A 79 60.73 22.24 23.57
CA VAL A 79 59.53 21.50 23.17
C VAL A 79 59.30 21.71 21.67
N ILE A 80 58.95 20.65 20.93
CA ILE A 80 58.60 20.70 19.50
C ILE A 80 57.31 19.90 19.31
N GLY A 81 56.25 20.50 18.77
CA GLY A 81 54.96 19.81 18.60
C GLY A 81 54.38 19.22 19.91
N GLY A 82 54.55 19.93 21.04
CA GLY A 82 54.18 19.44 22.37
C GLY A 82 55.11 18.37 22.97
N ILE A 83 56.02 17.78 22.20
CA ILE A 83 56.98 16.78 22.67
C ILE A 83 58.22 17.48 23.26
N SER A 84 58.53 17.22 24.54
CA SER A 84 59.79 17.68 25.14
C SER A 84 60.97 16.90 24.55
N VAL A 85 61.90 17.63 23.93
CA VAL A 85 63.11 17.11 23.26
C VAL A 85 64.39 17.43 24.05
N SER A 86 64.23 17.84 25.31
CA SER A 86 65.27 18.47 26.11
C SER A 86 66.53 17.61 26.30
N GLY A 87 67.65 18.01 25.68
CA GLY A 87 68.94 17.33 25.81
C GLY A 87 69.12 16.08 24.96
N MET A 88 68.17 15.80 24.05
CA MET A 88 68.18 14.72 23.05
C MET A 88 68.91 15.14 21.77
N ASP A 89 69.51 14.21 21.02
CA ASP A 89 70.01 14.45 19.67
C ASP A 89 68.92 14.39 18.58
N LEU A 90 69.30 14.67 17.34
CA LEU A 90 68.38 14.72 16.18
C LEU A 90 67.66 13.39 15.93
N GLU A 91 68.35 12.26 16.07
CA GLU A 91 67.82 10.95 15.76
C GLU A 91 67.01 10.40 16.94
N GLU A 92 67.40 10.72 18.18
CA GLU A 92 66.55 10.54 19.37
C GLU A 92 65.21 11.28 19.24
N VAL A 93 65.21 12.50 18.69
CA VAL A 93 63.98 13.28 18.44
C VAL A 93 63.14 12.70 17.30
N LYS A 94 63.76 12.30 16.18
CA LYS A 94 63.04 11.63 15.08
C LYS A 94 62.41 10.31 15.54
N SER A 95 63.14 9.50 16.32
CA SER A 95 62.60 8.29 16.95
C SER A 95 61.39 8.63 17.81
N LYS A 96 61.51 9.62 18.69
CA LYS A 96 60.43 10.01 19.61
C LYS A 96 59.18 10.58 18.92
N ILE A 97 59.34 11.33 17.83
CA ILE A 97 58.20 11.79 17.01
C ILE A 97 57.56 10.60 16.29
N THR A 98 58.37 9.67 15.78
CA THR A 98 57.88 8.44 15.13
C THR A 98 57.15 7.52 16.13
N GLU A 99 57.65 7.40 17.36
CA GLU A 99 57.00 6.70 18.47
C GLU A 99 55.65 7.35 18.83
N GLY A 100 55.61 8.68 18.91
CA GLY A 100 54.38 9.44 19.14
C GLY A 100 53.31 9.22 18.05
N ILE A 101 53.73 9.17 16.78
CA ILE A 101 52.83 8.90 15.64
C ILE A 101 52.46 7.42 15.53
N SER A 102 53.31 6.49 15.96
CA SER A 102 52.99 5.04 15.95
C SER A 102 51.86 4.66 16.91
N GLY A 103 51.59 5.51 17.91
CA GLY A 103 50.44 5.41 18.80
C GLY A 103 49.17 6.09 18.28
N TYR A 104 49.16 6.61 17.06
CA TYR A 104 48.00 7.28 16.47
C TYR A 104 46.84 6.30 16.19
N GLU A 105 45.63 6.72 16.58
CA GLU A 105 44.36 6.06 16.32
C GLU A 105 43.34 7.12 15.89
N LEU A 106 42.65 6.86 14.78
CA LEU A 106 41.46 7.59 14.37
C LEU A 106 40.23 6.77 14.75
N VAL A 107 39.44 7.26 15.71
CA VAL A 107 38.13 6.66 15.99
C VAL A 107 37.09 7.18 15.01
N VAL A 108 36.38 6.28 14.35
CA VAL A 108 35.31 6.55 13.40
C VAL A 108 33.98 6.32 14.10
N GLU A 109 33.21 7.38 14.35
CA GLU A 109 31.87 7.28 14.95
C GLU A 109 30.81 7.07 13.87
N GLU A 110 30.06 5.96 13.95
CA GLU A 110 28.91 5.67 13.09
C GLU A 110 27.62 6.35 13.59
N ARG A 111 26.67 6.60 12.69
CA ARG A 111 25.28 7.07 12.96
C ARG A 111 24.58 6.28 14.06
N ASP A 112 24.80 4.96 14.13
CA ASP A 112 24.18 4.08 15.13
C ASP A 112 24.89 4.10 16.50
N GLY A 113 25.90 4.97 16.70
CA GLY A 113 26.67 5.05 17.93
C GLY A 113 27.71 3.93 18.12
N LYS A 114 28.03 3.20 17.04
CA LYS A 114 29.18 2.28 17.00
C LYS A 114 30.49 3.08 16.79
N GLU A 115 31.61 2.50 17.19
CA GLU A 115 32.96 3.04 16.97
C GLU A 115 33.84 2.02 16.24
N GLU A 116 34.44 2.43 15.12
CA GLU A 116 35.55 1.71 14.47
C GLU A 116 36.87 2.47 14.63
N ARG A 117 38.00 1.82 14.32
CA ARG A 117 39.35 2.30 14.67
C ARG A 117 40.33 2.07 13.53
N ILE A 118 40.80 3.15 12.92
CA ILE A 118 41.90 3.12 11.94
C ILE A 118 43.20 3.45 12.66
N LEU A 119 44.16 2.53 12.64
CA LEU A 119 45.40 2.66 13.41
C LEU A 119 46.55 3.11 12.52
N GLY A 120 47.31 4.11 12.97
CA GLY A 120 48.40 4.73 12.18
C GLY A 120 49.42 3.72 11.66
N ARG A 121 49.75 2.70 12.46
CA ARG A 121 50.66 1.62 12.05
C ARG A 121 50.15 0.76 10.88
N ASP A 122 48.84 0.57 10.77
CA ASP A 122 48.23 -0.38 9.84
C ASP A 122 48.06 0.28 8.46
N ILE A 123 47.76 1.59 8.43
CA ILE A 123 47.83 2.45 7.23
C ILE A 123 49.26 2.93 6.87
N GLY A 124 50.27 2.57 7.65
CA GLY A 124 51.68 2.95 7.41
C GLY A 124 51.99 4.44 7.61
N LEU A 125 51.31 5.11 8.53
CA LEU A 125 51.50 6.51 8.88
C LEU A 125 52.91 6.76 9.47
N ALA A 126 53.61 7.75 8.92
CA ALA A 126 54.95 8.16 9.33
C ALA A 126 55.14 9.69 9.24
N PRO A 127 55.99 10.28 10.11
CA PRO A 127 56.40 11.69 9.97
C PRO A 127 57.28 11.90 8.72
N VAL A 128 57.04 13.02 8.04
CA VAL A 128 57.92 13.56 7.00
C VAL A 128 58.80 14.63 7.64
N PHE A 129 60.10 14.34 7.79
CA PHE A 129 61.09 15.30 8.27
C PHE A 129 61.65 16.09 7.08
N ASP A 130 61.28 17.36 7.00
CA ASP A 130 61.54 18.29 5.89
C ASP A 130 62.85 19.09 6.01
N GLY A 131 63.51 19.02 7.17
CA GLY A 131 64.69 19.81 7.54
C GLY A 131 64.45 20.85 8.63
N CYS A 132 63.22 21.01 9.14
CA CYS A 132 62.92 21.94 10.24
C CYS A 132 63.64 21.57 11.54
N LEU A 133 63.75 20.28 11.89
CA LEU A 133 64.44 19.81 13.11
C LEU A 133 65.94 20.11 13.06
N GLU A 134 66.57 19.83 11.92
CA GLU A 134 67.96 20.13 11.61
C GLU A 134 68.21 21.64 11.74
N THR A 135 67.32 22.47 11.20
CA THR A 135 67.40 23.93 11.27
C THR A 135 67.33 24.43 12.72
N ILE A 136 66.41 23.91 13.54
CA ILE A 136 66.33 24.26 14.96
C ILE A 136 67.63 23.87 15.70
N LEU A 137 68.20 22.70 15.40
CA LEU A 137 69.43 22.21 16.02
C LEU A 137 70.69 23.00 15.59
N GLU A 138 70.75 23.49 14.35
CA GLU A 138 71.88 24.29 13.83
C GLU A 138 71.86 25.74 14.34
N TYR A 139 70.69 26.38 14.40
CA TYR A 139 70.57 27.79 14.80
C TYR A 139 70.45 28.01 16.32
N GLN A 140 70.32 26.96 17.14
CA GLN A 140 70.32 27.10 18.60
C GLN A 140 71.67 27.65 19.10
N ASN A 141 71.64 28.53 20.10
CA ASN A 141 72.87 29.06 20.71
C ASN A 141 73.28 28.22 21.94
N PRO A 142 74.39 27.43 21.88
CA PRO A 142 74.76 26.50 22.95
C PRO A 142 75.07 27.20 24.28
N LEU A 143 75.48 28.47 24.24
CA LEU A 143 75.80 29.26 25.44
C LEU A 143 74.56 29.61 26.28
N LEU A 144 73.35 29.47 25.74
CA LEU A 144 72.10 29.77 26.44
C LEU A 144 71.62 28.65 27.38
N TRP A 145 72.29 27.49 27.43
CA TRP A 145 71.82 26.30 28.17
C TRP A 145 71.41 26.59 29.63
N GLY A 146 72.19 27.40 30.36
CA GLY A 146 71.88 27.76 31.75
C GLY A 146 70.68 28.68 31.92
N ILE A 147 70.33 29.47 30.89
CA ILE A 147 69.11 30.30 30.87
C ILE A 147 67.90 29.45 30.46
N ARG A 148 68.10 28.53 29.51
CA ARG A 148 67.07 27.60 29.03
C ARG A 148 66.53 26.67 30.11
N CYS A 149 67.39 26.25 31.05
CA CYS A 149 66.99 25.58 32.30
C CYS A 149 65.94 26.36 33.15
N ILE A 150 65.81 27.68 32.96
CA ILE A 150 64.86 28.56 33.69
C ILE A 150 63.69 28.99 32.81
N LYS A 151 63.95 29.25 31.51
CA LYS A 151 62.93 29.60 30.52
C LYS A 151 63.13 28.79 29.25
N GLY A 152 62.23 27.82 29.03
CA GLY A 152 62.20 27.00 27.83
C GLY A 152 61.87 27.76 26.54
N GLU A 153 61.75 27.01 25.45
CA GLU A 153 61.31 27.51 24.14
C GLU A 153 60.53 26.41 23.44
N GLU A 154 59.45 26.80 22.75
CA GLU A 154 58.46 25.91 22.17
C GLU A 154 58.32 26.22 20.68
N TYR A 155 58.41 25.18 19.87
CA TYR A 155 58.33 25.23 18.41
C TYR A 155 57.06 24.52 17.93
N GLY A 156 56.53 24.98 16.79
CA GLY A 156 55.29 24.49 16.20
C GLY A 156 55.32 23.02 15.79
N GLN A 157 54.16 22.51 15.41
CA GLN A 157 54.03 21.18 14.79
C GLN A 157 54.15 21.34 13.27
N ASP A 158 55.37 21.65 12.82
CA ASP A 158 55.63 21.97 11.41
C ASP A 158 55.98 20.71 10.56
N TYR A 159 56.05 19.53 11.17
CA TYR A 159 56.26 18.27 10.46
C TYR A 159 54.97 17.77 9.78
N MET A 160 55.03 17.55 8.47
CA MET A 160 53.96 16.88 7.73
C MET A 160 53.92 15.38 8.09
N VAL A 161 52.78 14.73 7.85
CA VAL A 161 52.66 13.26 7.92
C VAL A 161 52.33 12.68 6.54
N SER A 162 52.73 11.44 6.33
CA SER A 162 52.45 10.65 5.13
C SER A 162 52.05 9.23 5.52
N PHE A 163 51.16 8.61 4.77
CA PHE A 163 50.70 7.23 4.94
C PHE A 163 50.71 6.52 3.59
N ASP A 164 50.59 5.20 3.61
CA ASP A 164 50.52 4.38 2.41
C ASP A 164 49.08 4.40 1.88
N LYS A 165 48.83 5.15 0.80
CA LYS A 165 47.49 5.28 0.21
C LYS A 165 46.82 3.93 -0.07
N GLY A 166 47.56 2.92 -0.54
CA GLY A 166 47.00 1.60 -0.82
C GLY A 166 46.57 0.85 0.44
N LYS A 167 47.31 0.99 1.55
CA LYS A 167 46.91 0.43 2.85
C LYS A 167 45.77 1.22 3.48
N PHE A 168 45.80 2.55 3.37
CA PHE A 168 44.74 3.42 3.85
C PHE A 168 43.40 3.11 3.16
N GLU A 169 43.40 3.04 1.82
CA GLU A 169 42.23 2.64 1.03
C GLU A 169 41.75 1.22 1.43
N GLN A 170 42.67 0.26 1.58
CA GLN A 170 42.33 -1.10 2.01
C GLN A 170 41.71 -1.14 3.42
N GLU A 171 42.26 -0.40 4.39
CA GLU A 171 41.79 -0.39 5.77
C GLU A 171 40.39 0.25 5.86
N VAL A 172 40.20 1.42 5.25
CA VAL A 172 38.90 2.13 5.20
C VAL A 172 37.84 1.28 4.48
N LEU A 173 38.17 0.65 3.36
CA LEU A 173 37.25 -0.26 2.65
C LEU A 173 37.03 -1.60 3.37
N SER A 174 37.78 -1.90 4.44
CA SER A 174 37.59 -3.09 5.28
C SER A 174 36.73 -2.86 6.52
N LEU A 175 36.30 -1.61 6.79
CA LEU A 175 35.45 -1.23 7.92
C LEU A 175 34.10 -1.99 7.94
N ALA A 176 33.53 -2.21 9.11
CA ALA A 176 32.21 -2.84 9.29
C ALA A 176 31.07 -1.97 8.76
N CYS A 177 31.21 -0.65 8.81
CA CYS A 177 30.24 0.31 8.26
C CYS A 177 30.06 0.25 6.73
N LEU A 178 30.87 -0.54 6.00
CA LEU A 178 30.71 -0.83 4.57
C LEU A 178 30.24 -2.27 4.27
N LYS A 179 30.01 -3.12 5.29
CA LYS A 179 29.63 -4.52 5.09
C LYS A 179 28.10 -4.69 4.96
N PRO A 180 27.58 -5.39 3.93
CA PRO A 180 26.14 -5.57 3.72
C PRO A 180 25.38 -6.20 4.90
N GLU A 181 26.07 -6.93 5.77
CA GLU A 181 25.49 -7.54 6.98
C GLU A 181 25.38 -6.55 8.16
N GLN A 182 25.82 -5.31 7.99
CA GLN A 182 25.79 -4.22 8.98
C GLN A 182 25.19 -2.92 8.44
N THR A 183 25.03 -2.80 7.12
CA THR A 183 24.44 -1.62 6.47
C THR A 183 22.97 -1.80 6.09
N ARG A 184 22.23 -0.69 6.16
CA ARG A 184 20.92 -0.45 5.56
C ARG A 184 21.09 0.72 4.60
N GLU A 185 20.81 0.49 3.33
CA GLU A 185 20.68 1.57 2.33
C GLU A 185 19.53 2.50 2.72
N PRO A 186 19.54 3.79 2.30
CA PRO A 186 18.39 4.65 2.49
C PRO A 186 17.18 4.16 1.67
N GLU A 187 15.97 4.36 2.19
CA GLU A 187 14.71 4.10 1.49
C GLU A 187 13.92 5.40 1.31
N ASP A 188 13.44 5.65 0.09
CA ASP A 188 12.68 6.86 -0.27
C ASP A 188 11.29 6.90 0.38
N ALA A 189 10.84 8.11 0.71
CA ALA A 189 9.46 8.35 1.09
C ALA A 189 8.51 8.00 -0.06
N HIS A 190 7.46 7.23 0.22
CA HIS A 190 6.60 6.64 -0.81
C HIS A 190 5.13 6.57 -0.38
N LEU A 191 4.23 6.33 -1.33
CA LEU A 191 2.81 6.14 -1.04
C LEU A 191 2.51 4.67 -0.76
N ALA A 192 1.88 4.38 0.37
CA ALA A 192 1.34 3.06 0.70
C ALA A 192 -0.12 3.15 1.15
N TYR A 193 -0.90 2.12 0.85
CA TYR A 193 -2.26 1.98 1.36
C TYR A 193 -2.23 1.13 2.64
N VAL A 194 -2.61 1.72 3.78
CA VAL A 194 -2.71 1.04 5.06
C VAL A 194 -4.18 0.73 5.35
N SER A 195 -4.50 -0.54 5.60
CA SER A 195 -5.88 -1.00 5.75
C SER A 195 -6.54 -0.38 6.99
N GLY A 196 -7.65 0.32 6.79
CA GLY A 196 -8.37 1.08 7.82
C GLY A 196 -7.95 2.55 7.98
N GLU A 197 -6.76 2.93 7.49
CA GLU A 197 -6.25 4.33 7.53
C GLU A 197 -6.33 5.01 6.16
N GLY A 198 -6.17 4.26 5.07
CA GLY A 198 -6.26 4.72 3.68
C GLY A 198 -4.90 4.85 3.01
N LEU A 199 -4.84 5.67 1.95
CA LEU A 199 -3.57 6.00 1.27
C LEU A 199 -2.83 7.10 2.05
N GLN A 200 -1.58 6.85 2.39
CA GLN A 200 -0.72 7.80 3.10
C GLN A 200 0.73 7.77 2.61
N ILE A 201 1.48 8.82 2.96
CA ILE A 201 2.93 8.88 2.78
C ILE A 201 3.58 8.09 3.92
N ILE A 202 4.41 7.13 3.57
CA ILE A 202 5.39 6.51 4.46
C ILE A 202 6.67 7.36 4.37
N PRO A 203 7.19 7.89 5.49
CA PRO A 203 8.42 8.68 5.48
C PRO A 203 9.65 7.89 5.05
N GLU A 204 10.67 8.62 4.67
CA GLU A 204 11.98 8.11 4.26
C GLU A 204 12.74 7.45 5.42
N GLU A 205 13.50 6.40 5.13
CA GLU A 205 14.50 5.87 6.05
C GLU A 205 15.89 6.33 5.61
N TYR A 206 16.58 7.12 6.42
CA TYR A 206 17.92 7.65 6.10
C TYR A 206 19.04 6.58 6.00
N GLY A 207 18.76 5.32 6.34
CA GLY A 207 19.76 4.25 6.36
C GLY A 207 20.96 4.53 7.29
N ASN A 208 22.01 3.74 7.10
CA ASN A 208 23.34 3.96 7.73
C ASN A 208 24.50 3.62 6.76
N CYS A 209 24.24 3.51 5.45
CA CYS A 209 25.25 3.15 4.47
C CYS A 209 26.09 4.38 4.04
N PRO A 210 27.43 4.40 4.25
CA PRO A 210 28.30 5.43 3.72
C PRO A 210 28.40 5.37 2.20
N ASP A 211 28.62 6.51 1.56
CA ASP A 211 29.26 6.56 0.26
C ASP A 211 30.76 6.24 0.41
N PRO A 212 31.31 5.23 -0.29
CA PRO A 212 32.71 4.85 -0.13
C PRO A 212 33.72 5.94 -0.54
N GLN A 213 33.36 6.83 -1.46
CA GLN A 213 34.25 7.90 -1.93
C GLN A 213 34.30 9.05 -0.92
N LEU A 214 33.13 9.47 -0.40
CA LEU A 214 33.07 10.47 0.67
C LEU A 214 33.72 9.97 1.96
N LEU A 215 33.51 8.69 2.31
CA LEU A 215 34.15 8.08 3.48
C LEU A 215 35.69 8.08 3.34
N LEU A 216 36.22 7.71 2.17
CA LEU A 216 37.66 7.79 1.89
C LEU A 216 38.18 9.23 1.95
N GLU A 217 37.48 10.20 1.35
CA GLU A 217 37.93 11.60 1.30
C GLU A 217 37.96 12.24 2.70
N GLU A 218 36.92 12.06 3.51
CA GLU A 218 36.84 12.65 4.85
C GLU A 218 37.73 11.92 5.86
N THR A 219 37.91 10.60 5.76
CA THR A 219 38.92 9.91 6.58
C THR A 219 40.34 10.27 6.15
N GLU A 220 40.61 10.56 4.87
CA GLU A 220 41.95 11.03 4.44
C GLU A 220 42.26 12.41 5.04
N LYS A 221 41.28 13.32 5.03
CA LYS A 221 41.38 14.64 5.70
C LYS A 221 41.61 14.49 7.21
N ALA A 222 40.90 13.58 7.88
CA ALA A 222 41.05 13.35 9.32
C ALA A 222 42.45 12.81 9.68
N VAL A 223 42.96 11.83 8.92
CA VAL A 223 44.32 11.28 9.11
C VAL A 223 45.39 12.33 8.81
N ALA A 224 45.29 13.07 7.70
CA ALA A 224 46.23 14.12 7.34
C ALA A 224 46.25 15.27 8.38
N GLY A 225 45.11 15.55 9.02
CA GLY A 225 44.98 16.50 10.12
C GLY A 225 45.32 15.93 11.51
N LEU A 226 45.73 14.66 11.62
CA LEU A 226 45.98 13.94 12.88
C LEU A 226 44.82 14.00 13.89
N GLN A 227 43.58 14.08 13.40
CA GLN A 227 42.38 14.05 14.23
C GLN A 227 42.29 12.71 14.97
N GLN A 228 41.93 12.71 16.25
CA GLN A 228 41.77 11.48 17.05
C GLN A 228 40.40 10.82 16.84
N ARG A 229 39.45 11.56 16.24
CA ARG A 229 38.05 11.16 16.09
C ARG A 229 37.42 11.89 14.91
N ILE A 230 36.66 11.15 14.10
CA ILE A 230 35.79 11.67 13.04
C ILE A 230 34.37 11.16 13.28
N SER A 231 33.38 12.06 13.14
CA SER A 231 31.97 11.70 13.20
C SER A 231 31.43 11.61 11.77
N LEU A 232 31.05 10.41 11.32
CA LEU A 232 30.60 10.20 9.94
C LEU A 232 29.32 10.98 9.62
N GLU A 233 28.46 11.21 10.62
CA GLU A 233 27.28 12.07 10.51
C GLU A 233 27.66 13.52 10.21
N GLN A 234 28.61 14.10 10.97
CA GLN A 234 29.03 15.49 10.82
C GLN A 234 29.88 15.71 9.57
N ALA A 235 30.57 14.66 9.11
CA ALA A 235 31.30 14.64 7.84
C ALA A 235 30.37 14.48 6.61
N GLY A 236 29.09 14.14 6.81
CA GLY A 236 28.11 14.04 5.74
C GLY A 236 28.36 12.89 4.74
N VAL A 237 29.07 11.84 5.15
CA VAL A 237 29.47 10.75 4.23
C VAL A 237 28.35 9.74 3.94
N TYR A 238 27.22 9.82 4.64
CA TYR A 238 26.10 8.89 4.47
C TYR A 238 25.30 9.20 3.21
N LYS A 239 24.94 8.15 2.47
CA LYS A 239 23.90 8.24 1.44
C LYS A 239 22.61 8.74 2.08
N SER A 240 21.84 9.52 1.33
CA SER A 240 20.55 10.05 1.75
C SER A 240 19.48 9.64 0.74
N PRO A 241 18.22 9.47 1.16
CA PRO A 241 17.09 9.27 0.25
C PRO A 241 16.94 10.47 -0.69
N GLU A 242 16.48 10.21 -1.92
CA GLU A 242 16.25 11.23 -2.94
C GLU A 242 14.87 11.88 -2.77
N ILE A 243 13.88 11.12 -2.28
CA ILE A 243 12.50 11.58 -2.03
C ILE A 243 12.20 11.57 -0.53
N LEU A 244 11.75 12.71 -0.01
CA LEU A 244 11.40 12.93 1.40
C LEU A 244 9.88 13.07 1.59
N GLU A 245 9.35 12.83 2.79
CA GLU A 245 7.90 12.92 3.07
C GLU A 245 7.31 14.32 2.78
N HIS A 246 8.19 15.32 2.73
CA HIS A 246 7.83 16.70 2.45
C HIS A 246 7.78 17.06 0.95
N ASP A 247 8.18 16.16 0.05
CA ASP A 247 8.30 16.40 -1.39
C ASP A 247 6.97 16.85 -2.06
N PRO A 248 7.00 17.88 -2.93
CA PRO A 248 5.80 18.42 -3.56
C PRO A 248 5.16 17.49 -4.61
N ASP A 249 5.93 16.65 -5.31
CA ASP A 249 5.41 15.72 -6.30
C ASP A 249 4.81 14.48 -5.64
N LEU A 250 5.41 14.00 -4.55
CA LEU A 250 4.86 12.95 -3.69
C LEU A 250 3.51 13.37 -3.08
N LYS A 251 3.41 14.61 -2.57
CA LYS A 251 2.15 15.21 -2.10
C LYS A 251 1.12 15.40 -3.23
N SER A 252 1.56 15.88 -4.39
CA SER A 252 0.70 16.02 -5.57
C SER A 252 0.20 14.67 -6.11
N ARG A 253 0.97 13.59 -5.89
CA ARG A 253 0.57 12.21 -6.19
C ARG A 253 -0.40 11.68 -5.15
N LEU A 254 -0.21 11.97 -3.85
CA LEU A 254 -1.16 11.61 -2.79
C LEU A 254 -2.56 12.17 -3.08
N GLU A 255 -2.67 13.48 -3.31
CA GLU A 255 -3.95 14.16 -3.61
C GLU A 255 -4.61 13.61 -4.89
N ARG A 256 -3.83 13.27 -5.91
CA ARG A 256 -4.35 12.67 -7.16
C ARG A 256 -4.88 11.26 -6.94
N TRP A 257 -4.22 10.44 -6.12
CA TRP A 257 -4.55 9.04 -5.92
C TRP A 257 -5.58 8.79 -4.80
N LYS A 258 -5.70 9.72 -3.85
CA LYS A 258 -6.60 9.59 -2.68
C LYS A 258 -8.07 9.33 -3.02
N PRO A 259 -8.72 9.98 -4.01
CA PRO A 259 -10.13 9.70 -4.35
C PRO A 259 -10.38 8.24 -4.77
N TYR A 260 -9.39 7.58 -5.37
CA TYR A 260 -9.48 6.17 -5.76
C TYR A 260 -9.26 5.23 -4.57
N ALA A 261 -8.34 5.58 -3.66
CA ALA A 261 -8.10 4.85 -2.42
C ALA A 261 -9.28 4.93 -1.43
N ASP A 262 -9.95 6.08 -1.38
CA ASP A 262 -11.13 6.33 -0.54
C ASP A 262 -12.44 5.81 -1.18
N THR A 263 -12.38 5.23 -2.40
CA THR A 263 -13.56 4.68 -3.08
C THR A 263 -14.00 3.35 -2.45
N VAL A 264 -15.28 3.25 -2.15
CA VAL A 264 -15.94 2.05 -1.60
C VAL A 264 -17.18 1.71 -2.44
N VAL A 265 -17.25 0.50 -2.97
CA VAL A 265 -18.40 -0.02 -3.71
C VAL A 265 -19.09 -1.10 -2.87
N THR A 266 -20.27 -0.79 -2.36
CA THR A 266 -21.11 -1.71 -1.59
C THR A 266 -22.14 -2.34 -2.52
N TYR A 267 -21.98 -3.64 -2.78
CA TYR A 267 -22.98 -4.43 -3.50
C TYR A 267 -24.07 -4.91 -2.55
N ARG A 268 -25.34 -4.76 -2.95
CA ARG A 268 -26.50 -5.34 -2.26
C ARG A 268 -26.99 -6.60 -2.98
N PHE A 269 -27.45 -7.55 -2.18
CA PHE A 269 -28.03 -8.83 -2.59
C PHE A 269 -29.17 -9.18 -1.60
N GLY A 270 -30.20 -8.33 -1.58
CA GLY A 270 -31.23 -8.35 -0.54
C GLY A 270 -30.65 -7.94 0.82
N SER A 271 -30.94 -8.73 1.86
CA SER A 271 -30.39 -8.55 3.21
C SER A 271 -28.86 -8.66 3.33
N ARG A 272 -28.19 -9.17 2.28
CA ARG A 272 -26.73 -9.39 2.24
C ARG A 272 -26.03 -8.29 1.46
N SER A 273 -24.75 -8.09 1.76
CA SER A 273 -23.87 -7.20 1.00
C SER A 273 -22.45 -7.73 0.88
N GLU A 274 -21.77 -7.28 -0.16
CA GLU A 274 -20.31 -7.39 -0.34
C GLU A 274 -19.74 -5.97 -0.40
N VAL A 275 -18.54 -5.76 0.14
CA VAL A 275 -17.85 -4.47 0.12
C VAL A 275 -16.55 -4.65 -0.67
N LEU A 276 -16.31 -3.73 -1.60
CA LEU A 276 -15.04 -3.55 -2.29
C LEU A 276 -14.50 -2.17 -1.91
N ASP A 277 -13.29 -2.13 -1.34
CA ASP A 277 -12.65 -0.90 -0.87
C ASP A 277 -11.23 -0.73 -1.43
N GLY A 278 -10.56 0.37 -1.04
CA GLY A 278 -9.18 0.70 -1.42
C GLY A 278 -8.17 -0.44 -1.19
N THR A 279 -8.37 -1.31 -0.20
CA THR A 279 -7.48 -2.46 0.09
C THR A 279 -7.42 -3.45 -1.08
N ALA A 280 -8.49 -3.53 -1.88
CA ALA A 280 -8.52 -4.29 -3.13
C ALA A 280 -8.29 -3.39 -4.35
N ILE A 281 -8.98 -2.25 -4.42
CA ILE A 281 -8.99 -1.33 -5.57
C ILE A 281 -7.58 -0.83 -5.90
N MET A 282 -6.74 -0.52 -4.91
CA MET A 282 -5.39 0.00 -5.16
C MET A 282 -4.49 -1.00 -5.92
N TRP A 283 -4.71 -2.32 -5.79
CA TRP A 283 -4.00 -3.34 -6.58
C TRP A 283 -4.49 -3.46 -8.03
N TRP A 284 -5.61 -2.81 -8.35
CA TRP A 284 -6.20 -2.79 -9.69
C TRP A 284 -5.76 -1.55 -10.48
N LEU A 285 -5.10 -0.59 -9.85
CA LEU A 285 -4.75 0.70 -10.46
C LEU A 285 -3.25 0.81 -10.74
N SER A 286 -2.91 1.49 -11.83
CA SER A 286 -1.53 1.88 -12.17
C SER A 286 -1.52 3.27 -12.82
N ASP A 287 -0.34 3.88 -12.88
CA ASP A 287 -0.13 5.07 -13.72
C ASP A 287 0.10 4.62 -15.18
N ASP A 288 -0.32 5.41 -16.16
CA ASP A 288 -0.05 5.16 -17.58
C ASP A 288 1.35 5.62 -18.04
N GLY A 289 2.10 6.27 -17.15
CA GLY A 289 3.40 6.90 -17.44
C GLY A 289 3.28 8.37 -17.85
N ASN A 290 2.06 8.89 -18.04
CA ASN A 290 1.76 10.29 -18.28
C ASN A 290 1.10 10.97 -17.07
N GLY A 291 0.96 10.27 -15.93
CA GLY A 291 0.30 10.74 -14.73
C GLY A 291 -1.19 10.37 -14.64
N THR A 292 -1.72 9.60 -15.59
CA THR A 292 -3.13 9.19 -15.66
C THR A 292 -3.34 7.88 -14.92
N VAL A 293 -4.31 7.84 -14.00
CA VAL A 293 -4.71 6.61 -13.33
C VAL A 293 -5.50 5.73 -14.31
N VAL A 294 -4.97 4.54 -14.59
CA VAL A 294 -5.61 3.49 -15.39
C VAL A 294 -5.90 2.27 -14.52
N ILE A 295 -6.82 1.43 -14.98
CA ILE A 295 -7.34 0.27 -14.24
C ILE A 295 -7.14 -1.03 -15.02
N ASP A 296 -6.57 -2.02 -14.33
CA ASP A 296 -6.49 -3.40 -14.76
C ASP A 296 -7.89 -4.04 -14.71
N ARG A 297 -8.59 -3.89 -15.84
CA ARG A 297 -9.93 -4.45 -16.06
C ARG A 297 -10.01 -5.94 -15.74
N SER A 298 -8.95 -6.72 -15.94
CA SER A 298 -8.99 -8.17 -15.72
C SER A 298 -9.25 -8.53 -14.25
N LYS A 299 -8.81 -7.68 -13.31
CA LYS A 299 -9.09 -7.84 -11.87
C LYS A 299 -10.54 -7.49 -11.52
N ALA A 300 -11.11 -6.46 -12.17
CA ALA A 300 -12.53 -6.15 -12.07
C ALA A 300 -13.41 -7.29 -12.64
N GLU A 301 -13.05 -7.85 -13.80
CA GLU A 301 -13.72 -9.01 -14.39
C GLU A 301 -13.65 -10.24 -13.48
N ALA A 302 -12.50 -10.52 -12.87
CA ALA A 302 -12.34 -11.61 -11.91
C ALA A 302 -13.18 -11.40 -10.63
N TYR A 303 -13.30 -10.18 -10.13
CA TYR A 303 -14.15 -9.85 -8.99
C TYR A 303 -15.65 -10.04 -9.33
N VAL A 304 -16.09 -9.52 -10.47
CA VAL A 304 -17.47 -9.67 -10.96
C VAL A 304 -17.82 -11.13 -11.26
N GLN A 305 -16.86 -11.93 -11.77
CA GLN A 305 -17.00 -13.38 -11.90
C GLN A 305 -17.14 -14.07 -10.52
N GLY A 306 -16.42 -13.59 -9.51
CA GLY A 306 -16.56 -14.02 -8.11
C GLY A 306 -17.97 -13.78 -7.57
N LEU A 307 -18.50 -12.57 -7.76
CA LEU A 307 -19.90 -12.23 -7.43
C LEU A 307 -20.88 -13.15 -8.17
N ALA A 308 -20.73 -13.32 -9.48
CA ALA A 308 -21.61 -14.15 -10.30
C ALA A 308 -21.61 -15.62 -9.84
N LYS A 309 -20.44 -16.18 -9.50
CA LYS A 309 -20.30 -17.54 -8.96
C LYS A 309 -21.05 -17.71 -7.64
N LYS A 310 -20.95 -16.73 -6.74
CA LYS A 310 -21.55 -16.73 -5.40
C LYS A 310 -23.07 -16.47 -5.43
N TYR A 311 -23.53 -15.51 -6.24
CA TYR A 311 -24.90 -14.98 -6.17
C TYR A 311 -25.84 -15.36 -7.33
N ASN A 312 -25.36 -15.81 -8.50
CA ASN A 312 -26.27 -16.26 -9.55
C ASN A 312 -27.10 -17.46 -9.06
N THR A 313 -28.41 -17.44 -9.29
CA THR A 313 -29.34 -18.54 -8.99
C THR A 313 -30.00 -19.11 -10.24
N ALA A 314 -29.85 -18.47 -11.40
CA ALA A 314 -30.22 -19.02 -12.70
C ALA A 314 -29.55 -20.40 -12.91
N TYR A 315 -30.30 -21.34 -13.49
CA TYR A 315 -29.89 -22.73 -13.74
C TYR A 315 -29.48 -23.56 -12.49
N LYS A 316 -29.59 -23.01 -11.26
CA LYS A 316 -29.43 -23.77 -10.02
C LYS A 316 -30.77 -24.39 -9.59
N ALA A 317 -30.72 -25.55 -8.94
CA ALA A 317 -31.91 -26.26 -8.49
C ALA A 317 -32.74 -25.44 -7.48
N LYS A 318 -34.06 -25.60 -7.50
CA LYS A 318 -34.99 -24.95 -6.55
C LYS A 318 -35.60 -25.98 -5.61
N GLU A 319 -35.44 -25.79 -4.31
CA GLU A 319 -36.17 -26.57 -3.30
C GLU A 319 -37.55 -25.95 -3.07
N LEU A 320 -38.60 -26.63 -3.53
CA LEU A 320 -39.99 -26.18 -3.37
C LEU A 320 -40.69 -27.04 -2.32
N LYS A 321 -41.14 -26.43 -1.22
CA LYS A 321 -42.15 -27.04 -0.36
C LYS A 321 -43.51 -26.96 -1.06
N THR A 322 -44.01 -28.12 -1.47
CA THR A 322 -45.21 -28.25 -2.33
C THR A 322 -46.52 -28.07 -1.56
N ALA A 323 -47.60 -27.81 -2.31
CA ALA A 323 -48.98 -27.86 -1.80
C ALA A 323 -49.34 -29.22 -1.16
N TYR A 324 -48.71 -30.32 -1.59
CA TYR A 324 -48.93 -31.67 -1.06
C TYR A 324 -48.25 -31.93 0.29
N GLY A 325 -47.31 -31.06 0.72
CA GLY A 325 -46.59 -31.16 1.99
C GLY A 325 -45.08 -31.46 1.86
N PRO A 326 -44.65 -32.49 1.08
CA PRO A 326 -43.24 -32.77 0.83
C PRO A 326 -42.50 -31.63 0.11
N THR A 327 -41.17 -31.61 0.26
CA THR A 327 -40.27 -30.76 -0.53
C THR A 327 -39.80 -31.51 -1.77
N VAL A 328 -39.70 -30.82 -2.91
CA VAL A 328 -39.16 -31.35 -4.18
C VAL A 328 -38.02 -30.50 -4.71
N ALA A 329 -36.99 -31.16 -5.24
CA ALA A 329 -35.82 -30.53 -5.86
C ALA A 329 -36.03 -30.35 -7.38
N ILE A 330 -36.30 -29.12 -7.81
CA ILE A 330 -36.51 -28.77 -9.23
C ILE A 330 -35.16 -28.47 -9.87
N THR A 331 -34.53 -29.49 -10.44
CA THR A 331 -33.11 -29.48 -10.90
C THR A 331 -32.88 -28.96 -12.32
N LYS A 332 -33.89 -28.39 -12.98
CA LYS A 332 -33.87 -27.96 -14.39
C LYS A 332 -34.52 -26.59 -14.56
N GLY A 333 -34.36 -26.00 -15.75
CA GLY A 333 -34.90 -24.69 -16.12
C GLY A 333 -33.87 -23.57 -16.00
N HIS A 334 -34.25 -22.35 -16.40
CA HIS A 334 -33.35 -21.20 -16.46
C HIS A 334 -33.56 -20.18 -15.32
N TYR A 335 -34.70 -20.26 -14.61
CA TYR A 335 -35.13 -19.22 -13.68
C TYR A 335 -34.11 -18.85 -12.59
N GLY A 336 -33.98 -17.57 -12.27
CA GLY A 336 -33.15 -17.05 -11.18
C GLY A 336 -32.28 -15.85 -11.59
N TRP A 337 -31.50 -15.33 -10.64
CA TRP A 337 -30.57 -14.23 -10.86
C TRP A 337 -29.38 -14.65 -11.74
N MET A 338 -29.00 -13.79 -12.68
CA MET A 338 -27.79 -13.95 -13.50
C MET A 338 -27.15 -12.59 -13.77
N ILE A 339 -26.01 -12.30 -13.13
CA ILE A 339 -25.25 -11.06 -13.32
C ILE A 339 -24.77 -10.96 -14.77
N ASP A 340 -24.93 -9.77 -15.37
CA ASP A 340 -24.30 -9.40 -16.64
C ASP A 340 -22.83 -9.08 -16.39
N GLN A 341 -21.99 -10.11 -16.43
CA GLN A 341 -20.56 -9.97 -16.08
C GLN A 341 -19.83 -8.96 -16.97
N GLN A 342 -20.28 -8.74 -18.22
CA GLN A 342 -19.68 -7.74 -19.09
C GLN A 342 -20.10 -6.32 -18.68
N LYS A 343 -21.41 -6.04 -18.64
CA LYS A 343 -21.89 -4.69 -18.28
C LYS A 343 -21.57 -4.30 -16.84
N GLU A 344 -21.59 -5.25 -15.90
CA GLU A 344 -21.21 -4.98 -14.52
C GLU A 344 -19.71 -4.68 -14.38
N THR A 345 -18.85 -5.30 -15.20
CA THR A 345 -17.44 -4.89 -15.29
C THR A 345 -17.32 -3.47 -15.82
N ASP A 346 -18.03 -3.12 -16.90
CA ASP A 346 -18.00 -1.76 -17.46
C ASP A 346 -18.42 -0.71 -16.41
N GLU A 347 -19.51 -0.98 -15.71
CA GLU A 347 -20.05 -0.14 -14.62
C GLU A 347 -19.10 -0.04 -13.42
N LEU A 348 -18.56 -1.15 -12.93
CA LEU A 348 -17.61 -1.16 -11.82
C LEU A 348 -16.33 -0.40 -12.16
N THR A 349 -15.82 -0.60 -13.37
CA THR A 349 -14.66 0.12 -13.93
C THR A 349 -14.93 1.63 -13.94
N ALA A 350 -16.10 2.05 -14.42
CA ALA A 350 -16.49 3.46 -14.46
C ALA A 350 -16.72 4.07 -13.06
N ILE A 351 -17.22 3.30 -12.09
CA ILE A 351 -17.38 3.75 -10.70
C ILE A 351 -16.02 4.00 -10.06
N ILE A 352 -15.09 3.03 -10.15
CA ILE A 352 -13.73 3.15 -9.60
C ILE A 352 -13.00 4.36 -10.22
N LEU A 353 -12.99 4.46 -11.56
CA LEU A 353 -12.37 5.59 -12.25
C LEU A 353 -13.03 6.96 -11.97
N SER A 354 -14.25 6.99 -11.40
CA SER A 354 -14.91 8.23 -11.00
C SER A 354 -14.53 8.74 -9.61
N GLY A 355 -13.76 7.96 -8.82
CA GLY A 355 -13.32 8.33 -7.46
C GLY A 355 -14.48 8.55 -6.48
N LYS A 356 -15.60 7.83 -6.66
CA LYS A 356 -16.86 8.08 -5.94
C LYS A 356 -17.50 6.78 -5.47
N SER A 357 -17.46 6.59 -4.16
CA SER A 357 -18.12 5.50 -3.44
C SER A 357 -19.61 5.41 -3.74
N ARG A 358 -20.15 4.20 -3.87
CA ARG A 358 -21.57 3.93 -4.17
C ARG A 358 -22.08 2.67 -3.50
N GLU A 359 -23.37 2.66 -3.23
CA GLU A 359 -24.14 1.45 -2.98
C GLU A 359 -24.97 1.11 -4.22
N ARG A 360 -24.96 -0.15 -4.67
CA ARG A 360 -25.68 -0.61 -5.87
C ARG A 360 -26.07 -2.09 -5.79
N GLU A 361 -27.00 -2.52 -6.62
CA GLU A 361 -27.08 -3.92 -7.07
C GLU A 361 -26.25 -4.09 -8.36
N PRO A 362 -25.83 -5.31 -8.73
CA PRO A 362 -25.25 -5.59 -10.03
C PRO A 362 -26.22 -5.36 -11.21
N VAL A 363 -25.69 -5.13 -12.40
CA VAL A 363 -26.44 -5.31 -13.66
C VAL A 363 -26.73 -6.80 -13.85
N TYR A 364 -27.98 -7.13 -14.18
CA TYR A 364 -28.44 -8.49 -14.40
C TYR A 364 -28.83 -8.72 -15.88
N LEU A 365 -28.44 -9.88 -16.43
CA LEU A 365 -29.01 -10.44 -17.66
C LEU A 365 -30.41 -11.02 -17.41
N GLN A 366 -30.64 -11.54 -16.20
CA GLN A 366 -31.90 -12.14 -15.77
C GLN A 366 -32.09 -11.87 -14.27
N THR A 367 -33.28 -11.40 -13.89
CA THR A 367 -33.67 -11.12 -12.51
C THR A 367 -34.53 -12.25 -11.93
N ALA A 368 -34.81 -12.19 -10.63
CA ALA A 368 -35.76 -13.08 -9.97
C ALA A 368 -36.68 -12.30 -9.01
N ALA A 369 -37.63 -13.00 -8.37
CA ALA A 369 -38.67 -12.39 -7.54
C ALA A 369 -38.19 -12.05 -6.12
N SER A 370 -37.09 -12.64 -5.65
CA SER A 370 -36.47 -12.30 -4.36
C SER A 370 -34.96 -12.54 -4.34
N HIS A 371 -34.23 -11.70 -3.59
CA HIS A 371 -32.84 -11.97 -3.17
C HIS A 371 -32.74 -12.73 -1.84
N ASP A 372 -33.83 -12.76 -1.06
CA ASP A 372 -33.92 -13.33 0.28
C ASP A 372 -34.91 -14.51 0.33
N GLY A 373 -34.51 -15.60 0.98
CA GLY A 373 -35.26 -16.86 0.91
C GLY A 373 -35.17 -17.53 -0.47
N PRO A 374 -36.22 -18.25 -0.91
CA PRO A 374 -36.29 -18.81 -2.27
C PRO A 374 -36.39 -17.69 -3.32
N ASP A 375 -35.60 -17.78 -4.40
CA ASP A 375 -35.52 -16.72 -5.40
C ASP A 375 -36.80 -16.55 -6.24
N TYR A 376 -37.68 -17.55 -6.24
CA TYR A 376 -39.03 -17.50 -6.81
C TYR A 376 -40.06 -16.78 -5.92
N GLY A 377 -39.69 -16.37 -4.69
CA GLY A 377 -40.54 -15.55 -3.81
C GLY A 377 -41.86 -16.21 -3.40
N THR A 378 -42.91 -15.40 -3.28
CA THR A 378 -44.24 -15.80 -2.76
C THR A 378 -45.39 -15.71 -3.78
N THR A 379 -45.08 -15.31 -5.02
CA THR A 379 -46.03 -15.21 -6.13
C THR A 379 -45.49 -16.06 -7.29
N TYR A 380 -46.01 -17.28 -7.44
CA TYR A 380 -45.54 -18.27 -8.41
C TYR A 380 -46.63 -19.28 -8.77
N VAL A 381 -46.49 -19.92 -9.94
CA VAL A 381 -47.33 -21.06 -10.35
C VAL A 381 -46.60 -22.36 -10.03
N GLU A 382 -47.19 -23.17 -9.16
CA GLU A 382 -46.79 -24.55 -8.89
C GLU A 382 -47.49 -25.50 -9.87
N MET A 383 -46.77 -26.47 -10.45
CA MET A 383 -47.36 -27.50 -11.31
C MET A 383 -46.81 -28.89 -10.98
N ASN A 384 -47.66 -29.75 -10.43
CA ASN A 384 -47.37 -31.18 -10.31
C ASN A 384 -47.79 -31.89 -11.61
N LEU A 385 -46.80 -32.21 -12.44
CA LEU A 385 -46.98 -32.91 -13.72
C LEU A 385 -47.38 -34.39 -13.54
N THR A 386 -47.22 -34.97 -12.35
CA THR A 386 -47.68 -36.33 -12.05
C THR A 386 -49.16 -36.35 -11.64
N ALA A 387 -49.59 -35.41 -10.80
CA ALA A 387 -51.00 -35.24 -10.43
C ALA A 387 -51.86 -34.58 -11.53
N GLN A 388 -51.22 -33.90 -12.49
CA GLN A 388 -51.87 -33.03 -13.48
C GLN A 388 -52.65 -31.86 -12.86
N HIS A 389 -52.13 -31.30 -11.75
CA HIS A 389 -52.77 -30.24 -10.99
C HIS A 389 -51.81 -29.06 -10.77
N LEU A 390 -52.34 -27.83 -10.84
CA LEU A 390 -51.60 -26.59 -10.59
C LEU A 390 -52.16 -25.81 -9.40
N TYR A 391 -51.30 -25.03 -8.77
CA TYR A 391 -51.66 -24.02 -7.77
C TYR A 391 -51.02 -22.69 -8.18
N TYR A 392 -51.79 -21.63 -8.37
CA TYR A 392 -51.24 -20.29 -8.57
C TYR A 392 -51.32 -19.51 -7.26
N TYR A 393 -50.14 -19.25 -6.67
CA TYR A 393 -49.99 -18.41 -5.49
C TYR A 393 -49.74 -16.96 -5.89
N LYS A 394 -50.42 -16.03 -5.21
CA LYS A 394 -50.21 -14.59 -5.30
C LYS A 394 -50.12 -14.01 -3.90
N ASP A 395 -49.02 -13.31 -3.64
CA ASP A 395 -48.68 -12.65 -2.37
C ASP A 395 -48.73 -13.63 -1.18
N GLY A 396 -48.23 -14.85 -1.39
CA GLY A 396 -48.21 -15.95 -0.42
C GLY A 396 -49.56 -16.64 -0.19
N ARG A 397 -50.59 -16.34 -0.98
CA ARG A 397 -51.95 -16.89 -0.85
C ARG A 397 -52.36 -17.63 -2.11
N LEU A 398 -53.09 -18.74 -1.96
CA LEU A 398 -53.64 -19.47 -3.10
C LEU A 398 -54.72 -18.60 -3.78
N LEU A 399 -54.53 -18.29 -5.06
CA LEU A 399 -55.48 -17.51 -5.86
C LEU A 399 -56.42 -18.42 -6.67
N VAL A 400 -55.87 -19.48 -7.27
CA VAL A 400 -56.63 -20.50 -8.00
C VAL A 400 -55.83 -21.80 -8.06
N GLU A 401 -56.52 -22.92 -7.88
CA GLU A 401 -56.03 -24.29 -8.13
C GLU A 401 -56.84 -24.93 -9.26
N SER A 402 -56.26 -25.87 -10.00
CA SER A 402 -56.96 -26.54 -11.11
C SER A 402 -56.21 -27.76 -11.63
N ASP A 403 -56.98 -28.78 -11.99
CA ASP A 403 -56.57 -29.79 -12.95
C ASP A 403 -56.19 -29.15 -14.30
N PHE A 404 -55.24 -29.77 -15.00
CA PHE A 404 -54.84 -29.42 -16.35
C PHE A 404 -54.67 -30.68 -17.23
N VAL A 405 -54.28 -30.52 -18.49
CA VAL A 405 -53.68 -31.62 -19.26
C VAL A 405 -52.39 -31.16 -19.92
N SER A 406 -51.27 -31.78 -19.55
CA SER A 406 -49.92 -31.48 -20.05
C SER A 406 -49.58 -32.25 -21.33
N GLY A 407 -48.31 -32.23 -21.71
CA GLY A 407 -47.76 -32.88 -22.89
C GLY A 407 -47.97 -34.40 -23.00
N ASN A 408 -48.05 -34.91 -24.22
CA ASN A 408 -48.40 -36.30 -24.52
C ASN A 408 -47.20 -37.26 -24.38
N GLU A 409 -47.17 -38.06 -23.31
CA GLU A 409 -46.04 -38.95 -23.02
C GLU A 409 -45.84 -40.02 -24.10
N ALA A 410 -46.90 -40.73 -24.50
CA ALA A 410 -46.85 -41.77 -25.53
C ALA A 410 -46.47 -41.26 -26.94
N LYS A 411 -46.35 -39.94 -27.14
CA LYS A 411 -45.87 -39.31 -28.38
C LYS A 411 -44.50 -38.63 -28.21
N GLY A 412 -43.87 -38.72 -27.04
CA GLY A 412 -42.62 -38.04 -26.73
C GLY A 412 -42.77 -36.51 -26.61
N TRP A 413 -43.97 -36.03 -26.25
CA TRP A 413 -44.29 -34.60 -26.14
C TRP A 413 -44.50 -34.15 -24.68
N SER A 414 -44.02 -34.92 -23.70
CA SER A 414 -44.13 -34.61 -22.26
C SER A 414 -43.65 -33.18 -21.97
N THR A 415 -44.40 -32.45 -21.13
CA THR A 415 -43.98 -31.13 -20.66
C THR A 415 -42.72 -31.27 -19.81
N PRO A 416 -41.63 -30.54 -20.09
CA PRO A 416 -40.42 -30.60 -19.27
C PRO A 416 -40.65 -30.05 -17.86
N ALA A 417 -40.25 -30.82 -16.85
CA ALA A 417 -40.07 -30.31 -15.49
C ALA A 417 -38.87 -29.34 -15.43
N GLY A 418 -39.00 -28.30 -14.61
CA GLY A 418 -38.04 -27.23 -14.44
C GLY A 418 -38.65 -25.96 -13.82
N ALA A 419 -37.78 -25.05 -13.38
CA ALA A 419 -38.13 -23.72 -12.92
C ALA A 419 -37.92 -22.69 -14.04
N TYR A 420 -38.98 -21.97 -14.38
CA TYR A 420 -39.07 -21.05 -15.50
C TYR A 420 -39.70 -19.73 -15.04
N ASP A 421 -39.62 -18.67 -15.84
CA ASP A 421 -40.48 -17.48 -15.73
C ASP A 421 -41.55 -17.47 -16.82
N LEU A 422 -42.66 -16.75 -16.56
CA LEU A 422 -43.60 -16.38 -17.61
C LEU A 422 -42.94 -15.35 -18.55
N THR A 423 -42.69 -15.73 -19.80
CA THR A 423 -41.99 -14.87 -20.77
C THR A 423 -42.85 -13.66 -21.20
N TYR A 424 -44.15 -13.87 -21.40
CA TYR A 424 -45.15 -12.81 -21.66
C TYR A 424 -46.58 -13.37 -21.49
N LYS A 425 -47.60 -12.53 -21.71
CA LYS A 425 -48.99 -12.98 -21.89
C LYS A 425 -49.65 -12.32 -23.10
N GLN A 426 -50.40 -13.09 -23.89
CA GLN A 426 -51.09 -12.64 -25.10
C GLN A 426 -52.54 -13.10 -25.13
N ARG A 427 -53.47 -12.19 -25.45
CA ARG A 427 -54.90 -12.51 -25.65
C ARG A 427 -55.16 -12.85 -27.12
N ASN A 428 -56.07 -13.79 -27.38
CA ASN A 428 -56.50 -14.21 -28.73
C ASN A 428 -55.32 -14.65 -29.62
N ALA A 429 -54.39 -15.44 -29.06
CA ALA A 429 -53.22 -15.94 -29.77
C ALA A 429 -53.57 -17.11 -30.71
N VAL A 430 -52.66 -17.42 -31.63
CA VAL A 430 -52.79 -18.54 -32.58
C VAL A 430 -51.54 -19.40 -32.51
N LEU A 431 -51.64 -20.52 -31.78
CA LEU A 431 -50.52 -21.43 -31.52
C LEU A 431 -50.24 -22.27 -32.75
N ARG A 432 -48.98 -22.28 -33.20
CA ARG A 432 -48.54 -22.96 -34.43
C ARG A 432 -47.44 -23.96 -34.11
N GLY A 433 -47.58 -25.17 -34.62
CA GLY A 433 -46.53 -26.17 -34.65
C GLY A 433 -46.51 -26.89 -36.00
N LYS A 434 -45.54 -27.79 -36.20
CA LYS A 434 -45.24 -28.43 -37.50
C LYS A 434 -46.47 -28.90 -38.29
N ASN A 435 -47.46 -29.48 -37.60
CA ASN A 435 -48.69 -30.02 -38.18
C ASN A 435 -49.97 -29.45 -37.52
N TYR A 436 -49.92 -28.33 -36.78
CA TYR A 436 -51.11 -27.80 -36.09
C TYR A 436 -51.18 -26.26 -36.05
N ASN A 437 -52.41 -25.76 -35.97
CA ASN A 437 -52.76 -24.35 -35.93
C ASN A 437 -54.00 -24.20 -35.03
N THR A 438 -53.84 -23.69 -33.82
CA THR A 438 -54.88 -23.69 -32.77
C THR A 438 -55.07 -22.27 -32.22
N PRO A 439 -56.22 -21.61 -32.44
CA PRO A 439 -56.54 -20.37 -31.76
C PRO A 439 -56.78 -20.62 -30.26
N VAL A 440 -56.34 -19.71 -29.41
CA VAL A 440 -56.56 -19.74 -27.95
C VAL A 440 -56.91 -18.34 -27.44
N THR A 441 -57.79 -18.27 -26.44
CA THR A 441 -58.24 -16.99 -25.86
C THR A 441 -57.14 -16.34 -25.00
N TYR A 442 -56.35 -17.16 -24.31
CA TYR A 442 -55.31 -16.77 -23.36
C TYR A 442 -54.05 -17.59 -23.61
N TRP A 443 -52.92 -16.93 -23.88
CA TRP A 443 -51.61 -17.57 -24.08
C TRP A 443 -50.59 -17.00 -23.08
N MET A 444 -49.89 -17.91 -22.41
CA MET A 444 -48.99 -17.64 -21.29
C MET A 444 -47.75 -18.56 -21.39
N PRO A 445 -46.81 -18.27 -22.32
CA PRO A 445 -45.57 -19.02 -22.48
C PRO A 445 -44.64 -18.87 -21.28
N PHE A 446 -43.96 -19.97 -20.93
CA PHE A 446 -42.91 -19.99 -19.90
C PHE A 446 -41.67 -20.80 -20.31
N ASN A 447 -41.74 -21.65 -21.34
CA ASN A 447 -40.60 -22.45 -21.77
C ASN A 447 -40.55 -22.51 -23.32
N GLY A 448 -40.16 -21.38 -23.92
CA GLY A 448 -40.11 -21.20 -25.37
C GLY A 448 -41.50 -21.37 -26.01
N ASN A 449 -41.70 -22.47 -26.75
CA ASN A 449 -42.98 -22.80 -27.38
C ASN A 449 -43.97 -23.52 -26.43
N ILE A 450 -43.63 -23.68 -25.14
CA ILE A 450 -44.49 -24.27 -24.12
C ILE A 450 -45.05 -23.17 -23.19
N GLY A 451 -46.36 -23.25 -22.95
CA GLY A 451 -47.09 -22.30 -22.10
C GLY A 451 -48.41 -22.85 -21.59
N MET A 452 -49.06 -22.07 -20.72
CA MET A 452 -50.46 -22.26 -20.31
C MET A 452 -51.41 -21.63 -21.33
N HIS A 453 -52.55 -22.28 -21.60
CA HIS A 453 -53.65 -21.71 -22.38
C HIS A 453 -54.99 -22.39 -22.10
N ASP A 454 -56.09 -21.75 -22.52
CA ASP A 454 -57.40 -22.40 -22.54
C ASP A 454 -57.44 -23.59 -23.51
N GLY A 455 -57.94 -24.72 -23.03
CA GLY A 455 -58.16 -25.96 -23.78
C GLY A 455 -59.64 -26.18 -24.07
N TYR A 456 -60.32 -25.21 -24.69
CA TYR A 456 -61.79 -25.19 -24.83
C TYR A 456 -62.40 -26.41 -25.55
N TRP A 457 -61.59 -27.18 -26.29
CA TRP A 457 -61.96 -28.44 -26.94
C TRP A 457 -62.04 -29.65 -25.99
N ARG A 458 -61.66 -29.49 -24.72
CA ARG A 458 -61.69 -30.56 -23.70
C ARG A 458 -62.94 -30.45 -22.84
N SER A 459 -63.64 -31.58 -22.70
CA SER A 459 -64.68 -31.76 -21.69
C SER A 459 -64.13 -32.14 -20.31
N SER A 460 -62.93 -32.72 -20.24
CA SER A 460 -62.28 -33.16 -19.00
C SER A 460 -60.78 -32.89 -18.92
N PHE A 461 -60.30 -32.77 -17.68
CA PHE A 461 -58.95 -32.40 -17.29
C PHE A 461 -58.45 -33.32 -16.15
N GLY A 462 -57.16 -33.24 -15.84
CA GLY A 462 -56.53 -34.02 -14.77
C GLY A 462 -56.26 -35.48 -15.16
N GLY A 463 -55.93 -36.26 -14.14
CA GLY A 463 -55.78 -37.71 -14.22
C GLY A 463 -54.77 -38.21 -15.25
N THR A 464 -54.95 -39.44 -15.73
CA THR A 464 -54.01 -40.08 -16.67
C THR A 464 -54.16 -39.63 -18.14
N ILE A 465 -54.93 -38.56 -18.43
CA ILE A 465 -55.19 -38.11 -19.82
C ILE A 465 -53.89 -37.84 -20.58
N TYR A 466 -52.94 -37.16 -19.94
CA TYR A 466 -51.67 -36.76 -20.56
C TYR A 466 -50.86 -37.94 -21.11
N LYS A 467 -50.91 -39.12 -20.45
CA LYS A 467 -50.15 -40.32 -20.82
C LYS A 467 -50.42 -40.81 -22.26
N LYS A 468 -51.62 -40.55 -22.80
CA LYS A 468 -52.04 -41.00 -24.16
C LYS A 468 -52.71 -39.92 -25.02
N ASN A 469 -53.40 -38.97 -24.40
CA ASN A 469 -54.15 -37.89 -25.06
C ASN A 469 -53.78 -36.49 -24.50
N GLY A 470 -52.52 -36.32 -24.11
CA GLY A 470 -51.91 -35.02 -23.79
C GLY A 470 -51.72 -34.11 -25.00
N SER A 471 -51.22 -32.91 -24.72
CA SER A 471 -50.94 -31.84 -25.69
C SER A 471 -49.60 -32.04 -26.43
N HIS A 472 -49.18 -31.04 -27.21
CA HIS A 472 -47.83 -30.96 -27.80
C HIS A 472 -46.76 -30.38 -26.83
N GLY A 473 -47.00 -30.43 -25.51
CA GLY A 473 -46.09 -29.93 -24.46
C GLY A 473 -46.66 -28.78 -23.63
N CYS A 474 -47.66 -28.06 -24.14
CA CYS A 474 -48.36 -26.98 -23.43
C CYS A 474 -49.29 -27.48 -22.32
N ILE A 475 -49.61 -26.61 -21.36
CA ILE A 475 -50.56 -26.88 -20.27
C ILE A 475 -51.96 -26.44 -20.71
N ASN A 476 -52.83 -27.41 -21.01
CA ASN A 476 -54.23 -27.16 -21.36
C ASN A 476 -55.05 -26.92 -20.08
N LEU A 477 -55.68 -25.76 -19.95
CA LEU A 477 -56.47 -25.37 -18.78
C LEU A 477 -57.98 -25.29 -19.08
N PRO A 478 -58.85 -25.47 -18.08
CA PRO A 478 -60.25 -25.06 -18.18
C PRO A 478 -60.35 -23.57 -18.55
N PRO A 479 -61.17 -23.14 -19.52
CA PRO A 479 -61.15 -21.76 -20.02
C PRO A 479 -61.41 -20.68 -18.96
N ALA A 480 -62.16 -20.99 -17.90
CA ALA A 480 -62.37 -20.10 -16.76
C ALA A 480 -61.10 -19.91 -15.90
N VAL A 481 -60.32 -20.98 -15.70
CA VAL A 481 -59.05 -20.93 -14.95
C VAL A 481 -57.99 -20.22 -15.78
N ALA A 482 -57.90 -20.52 -17.09
CA ALA A 482 -57.01 -19.81 -18.01
C ALA A 482 -57.23 -18.29 -17.96
N LYS A 483 -58.50 -17.84 -17.92
CA LYS A 483 -58.88 -16.44 -17.71
C LYS A 483 -58.36 -15.90 -16.37
N THR A 484 -58.68 -16.57 -15.25
CA THR A 484 -58.29 -16.12 -13.90
C THR A 484 -56.78 -15.95 -13.75
N ILE A 485 -55.99 -16.90 -14.26
CA ILE A 485 -54.52 -16.79 -14.25
C ILE A 485 -54.08 -15.62 -15.14
N PHE A 486 -54.55 -15.55 -16.40
CA PHE A 486 -54.17 -14.50 -17.36
C PHE A 486 -54.44 -13.08 -16.85
N GLU A 487 -55.56 -12.88 -16.16
CA GLU A 487 -55.94 -11.57 -15.62
C GLU A 487 -55.15 -11.18 -14.36
N ASN A 488 -54.39 -12.10 -13.75
CA ASN A 488 -53.64 -11.87 -12.51
C ASN A 488 -52.11 -12.07 -12.60
N ILE A 489 -51.62 -12.84 -13.57
CA ILE A 489 -50.21 -13.15 -13.78
C ILE A 489 -49.53 -12.10 -14.68
N GLU A 490 -48.22 -11.92 -14.54
CA GLU A 490 -47.40 -10.95 -15.27
C GLU A 490 -46.08 -11.60 -15.70
N ALA A 491 -45.35 -10.96 -16.63
CA ALA A 491 -44.07 -11.49 -17.09
C ALA A 491 -43.05 -11.53 -15.94
N GLY A 492 -42.14 -12.50 -15.94
CA GLY A 492 -41.18 -12.73 -14.85
C GLY A 492 -41.72 -13.54 -13.67
N ILE A 493 -43.05 -13.75 -13.55
CA ILE A 493 -43.62 -14.60 -12.48
C ILE A 493 -43.18 -16.06 -12.69
N PRO A 494 -42.70 -16.77 -11.64
CA PRO A 494 -42.14 -18.10 -11.80
C PRO A 494 -43.19 -19.16 -12.09
N VAL A 495 -42.80 -20.16 -12.87
CA VAL A 495 -43.55 -21.38 -13.16
C VAL A 495 -42.67 -22.58 -12.79
N LEU A 496 -43.09 -23.31 -11.75
CA LEU A 496 -42.34 -24.37 -11.08
C LEU A 496 -42.95 -25.74 -11.42
N CYS A 497 -42.45 -26.36 -12.48
CA CYS A 497 -42.92 -27.65 -12.99
C CYS A 497 -42.11 -28.81 -12.39
N TYR A 498 -42.76 -29.75 -11.72
CA TYR A 498 -42.11 -30.94 -11.13
C TYR A 498 -42.92 -32.22 -11.32
N HIS A 499 -42.30 -33.37 -10.98
CA HIS A 499 -42.97 -34.65 -10.82
C HIS A 499 -42.86 -35.11 -9.36
N MET A 500 -43.92 -35.73 -8.84
CA MET A 500 -43.93 -36.36 -7.52
C MET A 500 -44.59 -37.72 -7.64
N GLU A 501 -43.83 -38.79 -7.40
CA GLU A 501 -44.36 -40.17 -7.46
C GLU A 501 -45.37 -40.40 -6.32
N GLY A 502 -46.44 -41.15 -6.59
CA GLY A 502 -47.50 -41.43 -5.62
C GLY A 502 -48.59 -40.35 -5.55
N THR A 503 -48.54 -39.33 -6.42
CA THR A 503 -49.65 -38.36 -6.60
C THR A 503 -50.44 -38.58 -7.89
N GLU A 504 -50.26 -39.73 -8.56
CA GLU A 504 -51.04 -40.09 -9.76
C GLU A 504 -52.54 -40.27 -9.44
N GLU A 505 -53.39 -39.37 -9.95
CA GLU A 505 -54.83 -39.59 -9.96
C GLU A 505 -55.29 -40.37 -11.20
N GLU A 506 -56.18 -41.35 -11.01
CA GLU A 506 -56.87 -42.02 -12.13
C GLU A 506 -58.12 -41.27 -12.60
N LYS A 507 -58.67 -40.40 -11.75
CA LYS A 507 -59.92 -39.66 -12.00
C LYS A 507 -59.65 -38.40 -12.81
N THR A 508 -60.69 -37.88 -13.44
CA THR A 508 -60.64 -36.63 -14.23
C THR A 508 -61.78 -35.73 -13.81
N THR A 509 -61.53 -34.43 -13.70
CA THR A 509 -62.60 -33.45 -13.52
C THR A 509 -63.28 -33.17 -14.85
N ASN A 510 -64.61 -33.14 -14.85
CA ASN A 510 -65.42 -32.77 -16.00
C ASN A 510 -65.88 -31.32 -15.87
N ILE A 511 -65.87 -30.54 -16.96
CA ILE A 511 -66.46 -29.21 -16.96
C ILE A 511 -67.99 -29.33 -16.88
N SER A 512 -68.51 -29.21 -15.66
CA SER A 512 -69.93 -28.98 -15.42
C SER A 512 -70.28 -27.52 -15.70
N SER A 513 -71.41 -27.29 -16.38
CA SER A 513 -71.85 -25.95 -16.79
C SER A 513 -72.46 -25.14 -15.64
N GLY A 514 -71.63 -24.66 -14.71
CA GLY A 514 -72.00 -23.58 -13.79
C GLY A 514 -71.36 -23.63 -12.40
N LYS A 515 -71.10 -22.44 -11.85
CA LYS A 515 -70.54 -22.15 -10.51
C LYS A 515 -69.13 -22.68 -10.22
N THR A 516 -68.15 -21.80 -10.43
CA THR A 516 -67.02 -21.68 -9.50
C THR A 516 -67.54 -21.28 -8.13
N SER A 517 -67.19 -22.04 -7.09
CA SER A 517 -67.40 -21.65 -5.69
C SER A 517 -66.10 -21.05 -5.14
N PRO A 518 -66.10 -19.83 -4.58
CA PRO A 518 -64.97 -19.35 -3.80
C PRO A 518 -64.96 -20.08 -2.45
N SER A 519 -63.92 -20.87 -2.18
CA SER A 519 -63.77 -21.55 -0.89
C SER A 519 -63.31 -20.55 0.18
N GLY A 520 -64.28 -19.96 0.87
CA GLY A 520 -64.06 -19.07 2.02
C GLY A 520 -64.69 -19.66 3.28
N GLN A 521 -64.10 -20.72 3.84
CA GLN A 521 -64.52 -21.21 5.15
C GLN A 521 -63.93 -20.35 6.28
N LYS A 522 -64.82 -19.70 7.02
CA LYS A 522 -64.56 -19.39 8.43
C LYS A 522 -64.68 -20.69 9.24
N GLU A 523 -63.80 -20.88 10.22
CA GLU A 523 -64.16 -21.59 11.44
C GLU A 523 -64.05 -20.62 12.63
N ASP A 524 -65.20 -20.22 13.17
CA ASP A 524 -65.27 -19.45 14.42
C ASP A 524 -65.02 -20.42 15.61
N THR A 525 -63.76 -20.66 15.96
CA THR A 525 -63.40 -21.35 17.22
C THR A 525 -62.90 -20.35 18.27
N LYS A 526 -63.72 -20.16 19.30
CA LYS A 526 -63.48 -19.28 20.45
C LYS A 526 -62.29 -19.77 21.29
N PRO A 527 -61.19 -19.01 21.44
CA PRO A 527 -60.11 -19.39 22.36
C PRO A 527 -60.58 -19.29 23.82
N THR A 528 -60.11 -20.23 24.64
CA THR A 528 -60.19 -20.15 26.11
C THR A 528 -58.77 -20.24 26.65
N SER A 529 -58.47 -19.38 27.63
CA SER A 529 -57.13 -19.04 28.14
C SER A 529 -56.26 -20.19 28.62
N ALA A 530 -55.00 -20.19 28.18
CA ALA A 530 -53.83 -20.49 29.02
C ALA A 530 -52.59 -19.73 28.51
N ASP A 531 -51.93 -19.02 29.42
CA ASP A 531 -50.53 -18.57 29.47
C ASP A 531 -49.80 -18.06 28.20
N MET A 532 -49.60 -16.74 28.15
CA MET A 532 -48.39 -16.12 27.57
C MET A 532 -47.42 -15.71 28.69
N PRO A 533 -46.11 -15.68 28.43
CA PRO A 533 -45.22 -14.67 28.98
C PRO A 533 -45.24 -13.42 28.07
N THR A 534 -45.54 -12.24 28.65
CA THR A 534 -45.57 -10.96 27.90
C THR A 534 -44.18 -10.34 27.77
N ALA A 535 -43.98 -9.52 26.73
CA ALA A 535 -42.74 -8.80 26.45
C ALA A 535 -42.36 -7.74 27.51
N GLN A 536 -41.14 -7.21 27.40
CA GLN A 536 -40.78 -5.88 27.89
C GLN A 536 -40.07 -5.09 26.79
N ASP A 537 -40.58 -3.88 26.53
CA ASP A 537 -39.95 -2.88 25.68
C ASP A 537 -38.77 -2.21 26.39
N VAL A 538 -37.88 -1.58 25.62
CA VAL A 538 -36.95 -0.56 26.13
C VAL A 538 -37.08 0.69 25.27
N GLN A 539 -37.51 1.79 25.89
CA GLN A 539 -37.63 3.10 25.26
C GLN A 539 -36.84 4.14 26.07
N MET A 540 -36.24 5.12 25.40
CA MET A 540 -35.43 6.16 26.03
C MET A 540 -36.27 7.12 26.89
N GLN A 541 -35.76 7.55 28.04
CA GLN A 541 -35.64 8.98 28.36
C GLN A 541 -34.69 9.30 29.53
N THR A 542 -34.47 10.60 29.76
CA THR A 542 -33.38 11.23 30.53
C THR A 542 -33.80 11.73 31.92
N GLY A 543 -32.88 11.79 32.89
CA GLY A 543 -33.04 12.59 34.11
C GLY A 543 -32.00 12.35 35.21
N ASP A 544 -31.61 13.43 35.91
CA ASP A 544 -30.66 13.57 37.04
C ASP A 544 -30.70 12.47 38.15
N GLY A 545 -29.66 12.30 38.99
CA GLY A 545 -28.38 13.01 39.12
C GLY A 545 -27.67 12.72 40.47
N THR A 546 -26.77 13.62 40.90
CA THR A 546 -25.82 13.52 42.06
C THR A 546 -24.61 12.58 41.85
N GLY A 547 -23.38 12.88 42.32
CA GLY A 547 -22.87 14.15 42.88
C GLY A 547 -21.45 14.06 43.47
N LYS A 548 -20.77 15.22 43.59
CA LYS A 548 -19.36 15.48 44.04
C LYS A 548 -18.27 15.19 42.97
N GLY A 549 -17.23 16.03 42.82
CA GLY A 549 -17.04 17.40 43.34
C GLY A 549 -15.57 17.91 43.30
N LEU A 550 -15.43 19.26 43.27
CA LEU A 550 -14.18 20.07 43.29
C LEU A 550 -13.26 19.95 42.05
N GLY A 551 -12.66 21.03 41.53
CA GLY A 551 -12.83 22.48 41.83
C GLY A 551 -11.75 23.37 41.19
N ASP A 552 -12.04 24.68 41.04
CA ASP A 552 -11.12 25.84 40.97
C ASP A 552 -10.06 25.94 39.82
N GLU A 553 -9.69 27.11 39.26
CA GLU A 553 -10.26 28.49 39.29
C GLU A 553 -9.72 29.35 38.12
N THR A 554 -10.29 30.55 37.89
CA THR A 554 -9.84 31.66 37.01
C THR A 554 -9.86 31.46 35.47
N GLY A 555 -10.04 32.50 34.63
CA GLY A 555 -10.51 33.87 34.91
C GLY A 555 -10.14 34.94 33.86
N LYS A 556 -11.15 35.71 33.37
CA LYS A 556 -11.09 36.83 32.38
C LYS A 556 -10.78 36.41 30.92
N GLY A 557 -11.22 37.13 29.89
CA GLY A 557 -12.19 38.24 29.83
C GLY A 557 -11.87 39.29 28.74
N LEU A 558 -12.92 39.90 28.16
CA LEU A 558 -12.91 40.92 27.07
C LEU A 558 -12.57 40.36 25.67
N GLY A 559 -13.20 40.81 24.57
CA GLY A 559 -14.39 41.67 24.44
C GLY A 559 -14.52 42.36 23.07
N ASN A 560 -15.76 42.69 22.68
CA ASN A 560 -16.16 43.64 21.61
C ASN A 560 -15.84 43.21 20.16
N GLU A 561 -16.56 43.60 19.09
CA GLU A 561 -17.79 44.42 18.86
C GLU A 561 -18.45 43.84 17.56
N THR A 562 -19.75 43.51 17.49
CA THR A 562 -20.89 44.31 16.97
C THR A 562 -20.69 45.03 15.61
N SER A 563 -21.65 45.16 14.69
CA SER A 563 -22.96 44.49 14.46
C SER A 563 -23.65 45.15 13.24
N ASN A 564 -24.39 44.38 12.41
CA ASN A 564 -25.48 44.86 11.52
C ASN A 564 -25.05 45.89 10.43
N GLU A 565 -25.83 46.35 9.44
CA GLU A 565 -27.16 46.04 8.86
C GLU A 565 -27.00 46.32 7.33
N ALA A 566 -27.46 45.49 6.39
CA ALA A 566 -28.78 45.47 5.74
C ALA A 566 -29.10 46.59 4.70
N GLU A 567 -29.93 46.22 3.71
CA GLU A 567 -30.66 47.04 2.72
C GLU A 567 -30.02 47.39 1.34
N ASN A 568 -30.88 47.81 0.41
CA ASN A 568 -30.69 47.88 -1.04
C ASN A 568 -30.41 49.31 -1.54
N GLU A 569 -29.90 49.47 -2.77
CA GLU A 569 -30.70 49.91 -3.94
C GLU A 569 -29.86 49.88 -5.25
N ALA A 570 -30.44 50.27 -6.38
CA ALA A 570 -29.86 50.10 -7.72
C ALA A 570 -30.03 51.34 -8.61
N GLU A 571 -29.14 51.56 -9.59
CA GLU A 571 -29.42 52.45 -10.73
C GLU A 571 -28.65 52.09 -12.03
N ASN A 572 -28.82 52.88 -13.10
CA ASN A 572 -28.75 52.44 -14.51
C ASN A 572 -27.76 53.24 -15.42
N GLY A 573 -27.47 52.70 -16.63
CA GLY A 573 -26.79 53.37 -17.77
C GLY A 573 -25.64 52.53 -18.35
N ALA A 574 -25.53 52.13 -19.64
CA ALA A 574 -25.91 52.70 -20.96
C ALA A 574 -25.02 53.90 -21.38
N VAL A 575 -24.58 54.10 -22.65
CA VAL A 575 -24.96 53.56 -23.99
C VAL A 575 -23.71 53.41 -24.92
N ASP A 576 -23.93 53.05 -26.20
CA ASP A 576 -23.10 53.25 -27.41
C ASP A 576 -21.90 52.31 -27.71
N GLY A 577 -21.61 51.97 -28.98
CA GLY A 577 -22.36 52.23 -30.23
C GLY A 577 -21.61 51.87 -31.54
N ALA A 578 -22.37 51.64 -32.64
CA ALA A 578 -21.93 51.28 -34.03
C ALA A 578 -21.13 49.96 -34.19
N GLY A 579 -21.15 49.21 -35.30
CA GLY A 579 -21.55 49.45 -36.71
C GLY A 579 -20.33 49.27 -37.63
N ASN A 580 -20.33 48.76 -38.87
CA ASN A 580 -21.32 48.28 -39.87
C ASN A 580 -20.55 47.22 -40.76
N GLU A 581 -21.08 46.33 -41.63
CA GLU A 581 -22.42 45.99 -42.16
C GLU A 581 -22.40 44.54 -42.77
N SER A 582 -23.50 43.85 -43.12
CA SER A 582 -24.26 43.76 -44.42
C SER A 582 -23.44 43.40 -45.69
N VAL A 583 -23.90 42.72 -46.75
CA VAL A 583 -25.23 42.34 -47.33
C VAL A 583 -24.98 41.21 -48.38
N GLU A 584 -25.83 40.27 -48.82
CA GLU A 584 -27.16 39.73 -48.42
C GLU A 584 -27.46 38.38 -49.15
N ASN A 585 -28.52 37.66 -48.72
CA ASN A 585 -29.48 36.77 -49.44
C ASN A 585 -29.08 35.77 -50.57
N GLY A 586 -29.65 34.55 -50.64
CA GLY A 586 -30.52 33.85 -49.67
C GLY A 586 -31.46 32.76 -50.26
N THR A 587 -32.19 32.08 -49.36
CA THR A 587 -33.44 31.26 -49.56
C THR A 587 -33.40 29.94 -50.37
N PRO A 588 -34.36 29.00 -50.17
CA PRO A 588 -35.07 28.61 -48.93
C PRO A 588 -35.32 27.07 -48.78
N GLN A 589 -36.09 26.67 -47.73
CA GLN A 589 -36.87 25.41 -47.60
C GLN A 589 -36.08 24.07 -47.42
N SER A 590 -36.63 23.00 -46.80
CA SER A 590 -37.81 22.82 -45.93
C SER A 590 -37.61 21.60 -45.00
N ASN A 591 -38.44 21.48 -43.95
CA ASN A 591 -38.36 20.53 -42.83
C ASN A 591 -38.91 19.10 -43.13
N SER A 592 -38.58 18.14 -42.24
CA SER A 592 -39.31 16.90 -41.88
C SER A 592 -38.95 15.51 -42.48
N GLN A 593 -39.07 14.51 -41.60
CA GLN A 593 -39.13 13.02 -41.74
C GLN A 593 -40.33 12.53 -42.62
N PRO A 594 -40.51 11.23 -43.03
CA PRO A 594 -40.27 10.00 -42.24
C PRO A 594 -39.97 8.63 -42.95
N SER A 595 -40.07 7.56 -42.13
CA SER A 595 -39.91 6.10 -42.27
C SER A 595 -40.60 5.34 -43.43
N ILE A 596 -40.12 4.10 -43.73
CA ILE A 596 -40.86 2.78 -43.83
C ILE A 596 -39.99 1.66 -44.49
N GLU A 597 -40.36 0.38 -44.27
CA GLU A 597 -39.72 -0.89 -44.70
C GLU A 597 -40.17 -1.40 -46.13
N PRO A 598 -40.20 -2.72 -46.48
CA PRO A 598 -39.09 -3.56 -46.99
C PRO A 598 -39.37 -4.30 -48.35
N GLY A 599 -38.36 -5.02 -48.89
CA GLY A 599 -38.50 -6.04 -49.97
C GLY A 599 -37.15 -6.73 -50.27
N ILE A 600 -36.94 -8.06 -50.26
CA ILE A 600 -37.57 -9.23 -50.94
C ILE A 600 -36.90 -9.59 -52.30
N GLY A 601 -36.32 -10.81 -52.38
CA GLY A 601 -35.74 -11.44 -53.58
C GLY A 601 -34.38 -12.10 -53.26
N SER A 602 -34.15 -13.41 -53.16
CA SER A 602 -34.60 -14.62 -53.90
C SER A 602 -33.89 -14.85 -55.24
N GLY A 603 -32.90 -15.76 -55.26
CA GLY A 603 -32.19 -16.26 -56.45
C GLY A 603 -31.26 -17.43 -56.07
N MET A 604 -31.08 -18.40 -56.97
CA MET A 604 -30.38 -19.68 -56.72
C MET A 604 -29.59 -20.11 -57.99
N GLU A 605 -28.93 -21.28 -57.97
CA GLU A 605 -27.99 -21.82 -59.00
C GLU A 605 -26.54 -21.26 -58.89
N SER A 606 -25.46 -22.02 -59.12
CA SER A 606 -25.26 -23.48 -59.31
C SER A 606 -23.80 -23.87 -58.97
N GLY A 607 -23.52 -25.16 -58.72
CA GLY A 607 -22.14 -25.71 -58.57
C GLY A 607 -21.55 -26.19 -59.92
N PRO A 608 -20.61 -27.17 -59.95
CA PRO A 608 -20.06 -27.95 -58.83
C PRO A 608 -18.54 -28.32 -58.93
N ASP A 609 -18.13 -29.34 -58.16
CA ASP A 609 -17.07 -30.34 -58.43
C ASP A 609 -15.54 -30.10 -58.18
N THR A 610 -15.03 -30.90 -57.23
CA THR A 610 -13.85 -31.83 -57.31
C THR A 610 -12.39 -31.31 -57.34
N ASP A 611 -11.34 -32.07 -56.94
CA ASP A 611 -11.14 -33.05 -55.83
C ASP A 611 -9.64 -33.47 -55.75
N ILE A 612 -9.11 -33.84 -54.56
CA ILE A 612 -7.98 -34.82 -54.38
C ILE A 612 -6.56 -34.33 -54.92
N PRO A 613 -5.37 -34.91 -54.54
CA PRO A 613 -4.49 -34.27 -53.53
C PRO A 613 -2.96 -34.06 -53.86
N PRO A 614 -1.92 -34.74 -53.28
CA PRO A 614 -0.96 -34.05 -52.37
C PRO A 614 0.56 -34.21 -52.65
N GLY A 615 1.37 -33.41 -51.94
CA GLY A 615 2.42 -33.93 -51.03
C GLY A 615 3.81 -34.35 -51.54
N SER A 616 4.85 -33.72 -50.95
CA SER A 616 6.25 -34.18 -50.79
C SER A 616 7.20 -34.22 -52.01
N GLY A 617 8.44 -33.75 -51.83
CA GLY A 617 9.54 -33.87 -52.81
C GLY A 617 10.77 -32.97 -52.51
N VAL A 618 11.96 -33.57 -52.52
CA VAL A 618 13.32 -32.95 -52.46
C VAL A 618 13.69 -32.26 -53.81
N ASP A 619 14.81 -31.55 -54.06
CA ASP A 619 16.08 -31.24 -53.35
C ASP A 619 16.58 -29.84 -53.87
N ALA A 620 17.75 -29.22 -53.65
CA ALA A 620 19.06 -29.51 -53.02
C ALA A 620 19.76 -28.16 -52.63
N GLY A 621 20.93 -28.15 -51.96
CA GLY A 621 21.54 -26.85 -51.57
C GLY A 621 22.93 -26.72 -50.91
N ILE A 622 23.96 -27.50 -51.30
CA ILE A 622 25.41 -27.25 -51.01
C ILE A 622 25.93 -27.47 -49.57
N VAL A 623 27.13 -28.07 -49.45
CA VAL A 623 27.96 -28.27 -48.24
C VAL A 623 29.44 -28.05 -48.61
N PRO A 624 30.34 -27.61 -47.71
CA PRO A 624 31.26 -28.52 -47.00
C PRO A 624 31.45 -28.16 -45.50
N GLY A 625 31.55 -29.08 -44.54
CA GLY A 625 32.70 -29.96 -44.21
C GLY A 625 33.35 -29.47 -42.89
N THR A 626 33.96 -30.24 -41.97
CA THR A 626 34.30 -31.68 -41.77
C THR A 626 34.20 -31.99 -40.25
N GLY A 627 33.84 -33.18 -39.74
CA GLY A 627 34.66 -34.41 -39.63
C GLY A 627 35.82 -34.29 -38.59
N SER A 628 36.07 -35.20 -37.62
CA SER A 628 35.41 -36.45 -37.17
C SER A 628 35.91 -36.86 -35.75
N LYS A 629 35.36 -37.93 -35.11
CA LYS A 629 35.80 -38.50 -33.81
C LYS A 629 36.62 -39.80 -33.96
N ILE A 630 37.61 -40.03 -33.08
CA ILE A 630 38.21 -41.35 -32.76
C ILE A 630 38.53 -41.41 -31.23
N GLY A 631 38.44 -42.61 -30.61
CA GLY A 631 38.85 -42.89 -29.21
C GLY A 631 40.35 -43.26 -29.07
N PRO A 632 40.80 -44.14 -28.13
CA PRO A 632 40.08 -45.07 -27.22
C PRO A 632 40.29 -44.70 -25.71
N GLY A 633 39.99 -45.48 -24.66
CA GLY A 633 39.35 -46.80 -24.46
C GLY A 633 39.54 -47.27 -22.99
N GLY A 634 38.80 -48.28 -22.52
CA GLY A 634 38.95 -48.84 -21.16
C GLY A 634 37.82 -49.81 -20.77
N ASP A 635 38.18 -50.96 -20.20
CA ASP A 635 37.33 -52.17 -20.08
C ASP A 635 36.52 -52.25 -18.76
N GLY A 636 35.51 -53.14 -18.72
CA GLY A 636 34.81 -53.50 -17.47
C GLY A 636 33.50 -54.29 -17.65
N GLU A 637 33.52 -55.59 -17.35
CA GLU A 637 32.32 -56.46 -17.35
C GLU A 637 31.56 -56.43 -16.00
N ALA A 638 30.23 -56.50 -16.05
CA ALA A 638 29.36 -57.24 -15.11
C ALA A 638 27.90 -57.23 -15.62
N ALA A 639 27.05 -58.17 -15.17
CA ALA A 639 25.74 -58.40 -15.80
C ALA A 639 24.60 -58.86 -14.87
N MET A 640 23.38 -58.68 -15.38
CA MET A 640 22.12 -59.41 -15.09
C MET A 640 21.29 -59.17 -13.80
N ALA A 641 20.00 -58.92 -14.08
CA ALA A 641 18.79 -59.40 -13.39
C ALA A 641 18.32 -58.77 -12.04
N GLY A 642 16.98 -58.62 -11.94
CA GLY A 642 16.23 -58.40 -10.69
C GLY A 642 15.71 -59.74 -10.10
N PRO A 643 14.52 -59.81 -9.44
CA PRO A 643 13.27 -59.18 -9.92
C PRO A 643 12.29 -58.60 -8.85
N GLU A 644 11.29 -57.89 -9.37
CA GLU A 644 9.86 -57.81 -8.98
C GLU A 644 9.34 -57.98 -7.51
N ASN A 645 8.78 -56.86 -7.01
CA ASN A 645 7.34 -56.67 -6.69
C ASN A 645 6.74 -57.17 -5.34
N ILE A 646 5.48 -56.76 -5.10
CA ILE A 646 4.55 -56.96 -3.97
C ILE A 646 4.54 -55.85 -2.89
N GLY A 647 3.37 -55.19 -2.80
CA GLY A 647 2.81 -54.56 -1.59
C GLY A 647 1.35 -55.04 -1.43
N PRO A 648 0.44 -54.32 -0.73
CA PRO A 648 0.61 -53.11 0.07
C PRO A 648 0.23 -53.35 1.56
N GLY A 649 0.27 -52.29 2.38
CA GLY A 649 -0.27 -52.29 3.74
C GLY A 649 -0.60 -50.88 4.21
N ALA A 650 -1.71 -50.72 4.95
CA ALA A 650 -2.12 -49.47 5.57
C ALA A 650 -2.36 -49.72 7.06
N GLU A 651 -2.11 -48.72 7.91
CA GLU A 651 -2.55 -48.76 9.30
C GLU A 651 -2.86 -47.34 9.80
N GLU A 652 -3.87 -47.23 10.66
CA GLU A 652 -4.28 -45.99 11.30
C GLU A 652 -3.34 -45.61 12.44
N ASN A 653 -3.35 -44.34 12.87
CA ASN A 653 -3.01 -44.05 14.25
C ASN A 653 -3.83 -42.88 14.79
N THR A 654 -4.65 -43.15 15.82
CA THR A 654 -5.46 -42.15 16.53
C THR A 654 -4.93 -41.96 17.94
N VAL A 655 -4.59 -40.72 18.29
CA VAL A 655 -4.28 -40.33 19.67
C VAL A 655 -5.16 -39.15 20.06
N ARG A 656 -5.68 -39.19 21.29
CA ARG A 656 -6.75 -38.32 21.79
C ARG A 656 -6.23 -37.42 22.92
N THR A 657 -6.64 -36.15 22.90
CA THR A 657 -6.92 -35.28 24.06
C THR A 657 -6.04 -35.37 25.31
N VAL A 658 -5.33 -34.27 25.62
CA VAL A 658 -5.19 -33.79 27.01
C VAL A 658 -5.37 -32.26 27.02
N ALA A 659 -6.13 -31.75 27.98
CA ALA A 659 -6.15 -30.34 28.37
C ALA A 659 -6.29 -30.26 29.90
N PRO A 660 -5.51 -29.38 30.55
CA PRO A 660 -6.08 -28.42 31.50
C PRO A 660 -5.45 -27.01 31.33
N GLY A 661 -6.03 -25.92 31.85
CA GLY A 661 -7.32 -25.82 32.54
C GLY A 661 -7.28 -24.88 33.74
N GLN A 662 -7.69 -23.62 33.53
CA GLN A 662 -8.27 -22.73 34.55
C GLN A 662 -9.16 -21.68 33.86
#